data_AF-A0A959C9V7-F1
#
_entry.id   AF-A0A959C9V7-F1
#
_cell.length_a   1.000
_cell.length_b   1.000
_cell.length_c   1.000
_cell.angle_alpha   90.00
_cell.angle_beta   90.00
_cell.angle_gamma   90.00
#
_symmetry.space_group_name_H-M   'P 1'
#
loop_
_entity.id
_entity.type
_entity.pdbx_description
1 polymer ?
#
loop_
_entity_poly.entity_id
_entity_poly.type
_entity_poly.pdbx_seq_one_letter_code
_entity_poly.pdbx_strand_id
1 'polypeptide(L)'
;AIASPAAGLIIYNTQDSCFNYFTGTAWVKDCGRSLTADQKPAFIGQAGGIDSEQGYGIAADAAGNIYVTGAFRGTATFDSQTLSSSGNSDAFVVKYDPTGNVLWAIAGGGSGSDAGAGIATDALGYVYVTGWFSNTATFGSQSVASSGEEDVFVAKYDAAGNVMWVVSAGGANEDFGLDIATEAGGNVNISGFFQGTATFGSQTLTGSGQEDVFTAKFDAVGNVLWVASGGGSSQDYGNSLVADASGNVYVTGWFTNAATFGSQTLTSAGSRDVFVVKYDPAGNVLWAADGGGTSNDLGQGITADAAGNVYVTGSFQGTATFGSQTATSTGVEDVFIAKYDAAGNVVWVAGAGGANTEIGNSIAMDAAGNAYVTGNFSGTTSLGSQNLSSMGSYDVFAFKADATGNILWAVGGGGPNSDSGTGIVADAAGKVYVTGHFQGTAIFGSRTLTSAGSFDMFVIQYTSDGEDIVSLTNLSDSQDKDIDPTNELQNLDLSGATLSIENGNTIDLTSLPFASNWNLSGNAGTDTTVNFIGTTDTMPMDFRVNNERVLRLEYAKIGPHFAPNIIGGTSKNAVNPGVYGATISGGGTGTAANLVTGSGGTVSGGSTNTADINAVVGGGTFNTAGGVFSAVGGGTQNIANGQYSVVPGGMFNEAAGNFSFAAGNHAQANHNGAFVWADGTNTAFNSTAANQFLIRAANGVGINKNNPATALDVNGTITATTFAGDGSALTG
;
A
#
# COMPACT_ATOMS: atom_id res chain seq x y z
N ALA A 1 38.86 -6.73 12.66
CA ALA A 1 39.15 -5.29 12.70
C ALA A 1 39.21 -4.77 11.27
N ILE A 2 38.37 -3.78 10.93
CA ILE A 2 38.43 -3.10 9.64
C ILE A 2 39.57 -2.08 9.71
N ALA A 3 40.56 -2.19 8.84
CA ALA A 3 41.67 -1.24 8.77
C ALA A 3 41.17 0.03 8.06
N SER A 4 41.00 1.12 8.80
CA SER A 4 40.51 2.43 8.31
C SER A 4 39.01 2.52 8.00
N PRO A 5 38.12 2.33 8.99
CA PRO A 5 36.69 2.55 8.83
C PRO A 5 36.39 4.04 8.60
N ALA A 6 35.44 4.35 7.72
CA ALA A 6 34.99 5.72 7.50
C ALA A 6 34.09 6.18 8.66
N ALA A 7 34.10 7.49 8.96
CA ALA A 7 33.15 8.07 9.92
C ALA A 7 31.71 7.80 9.44
N GLY A 8 30.88 7.25 10.33
CA GLY A 8 29.52 6.78 10.02
C GLY A 8 29.44 5.32 9.58
N LEU A 9 30.54 4.57 9.52
CA LEU A 9 30.48 3.13 9.27
C LEU A 9 29.81 2.41 10.44
N ILE A 10 28.69 1.75 10.17
CA ILE A 10 27.96 0.93 11.13
C ILE A 10 28.19 -0.55 10.77
N ILE A 11 28.56 -1.35 11.76
CA ILE A 11 28.70 -2.80 11.62
C ILE A 11 27.92 -3.49 12.73
N TYR A 12 27.15 -4.51 12.36
CA TYR A 12 26.52 -5.40 13.34
C TYR A 12 27.52 -6.50 13.72
N ASN A 13 27.82 -6.61 15.01
CA ASN A 13 28.70 -7.68 15.51
C ASN A 13 27.85 -8.84 16.01
N THR A 14 27.90 -9.95 15.27
CA THR A 14 27.09 -11.14 15.54
C THR A 14 27.52 -11.93 16.79
N GLN A 15 28.71 -11.67 17.34
CA GLN A 15 29.16 -12.35 18.56
C GLN A 15 28.56 -11.77 19.85
N ASP A 16 28.21 -10.48 19.83
CA ASP A 16 27.70 -9.77 21.00
C ASP A 16 26.37 -9.05 20.74
N SER A 17 25.76 -9.28 19.56
CA SER A 17 24.46 -8.76 19.14
C SER A 17 24.30 -7.24 19.25
N CYS A 18 25.40 -6.50 19.05
CA CYS A 18 25.39 -5.03 19.14
C CYS A 18 25.76 -4.37 17.81
N PHE A 19 25.21 -3.18 17.58
CA PHE A 19 25.72 -2.28 16.55
C PHE A 19 26.96 -1.57 17.06
N ASN A 20 28.01 -1.58 16.25
CA ASN A 20 29.16 -0.72 16.46
C ASN A 20 29.15 0.33 15.35
N TYR A 21 29.21 1.61 15.71
CA TYR A 21 29.37 2.68 14.73
C TYR A 21 30.68 3.42 14.96
N PHE A 22 31.37 3.70 13.87
CA PHE A 22 32.65 4.40 13.91
C PHE A 22 32.42 5.90 13.79
N THR A 23 32.78 6.68 14.82
CA THR A 23 32.58 8.14 14.85
C THR A 23 33.59 8.91 14.00
N GLY A 24 34.55 8.21 13.37
CA GLY A 24 35.73 8.81 12.74
C GLY A 24 36.97 8.76 13.64
N THR A 25 36.80 8.60 14.96
CA THR A 25 37.90 8.51 15.93
C THR A 25 37.83 7.29 16.83
N ALA A 26 36.64 6.74 17.08
CA ALA A 26 36.44 5.55 17.90
C ALA A 26 35.23 4.74 17.44
N TRP A 27 35.23 3.45 17.79
CA TRP A 27 34.03 2.62 17.72
C TRP A 27 33.18 2.85 18.96
N VAL A 28 31.92 3.21 18.76
CA VAL A 28 30.92 3.29 19.82
C VAL A 28 29.98 2.11 19.67
N LYS A 29 29.75 1.41 20.78
CA LYS A 29 28.96 0.19 20.86
C LYS A 29 27.58 0.53 21.41
N ASP A 30 26.55 0.26 20.62
CA ASP A 30 25.14 0.39 20.98
C ASP A 30 24.52 -1.01 21.08
N CYS A 31 24.21 -1.41 22.31
CA CYS A 31 23.57 -2.68 22.66
C CYS A 31 22.14 -2.49 23.17
N GLY A 32 21.63 -1.26 23.21
CA GLY A 32 20.27 -0.96 23.69
C GLY A 32 19.20 -1.29 22.65
N ARG A 33 19.61 -1.40 21.37
CA ARG A 33 18.77 -1.90 20.29
C ARG A 33 18.98 -3.39 20.13
N SER A 34 18.24 -4.19 20.89
CA SER A 34 18.00 -5.57 20.47
C SER A 34 17.18 -5.48 19.18
N LEU A 35 17.75 -5.91 18.05
CA LEU A 35 16.92 -6.27 16.91
C LEU A 35 16.05 -7.43 17.39
N THR A 36 14.76 -7.20 17.64
CA THR A 36 13.81 -8.29 17.44
C THR A 36 13.92 -8.63 15.96
N ALA A 37 14.51 -9.78 15.67
CA ALA A 37 14.41 -10.36 14.35
C ALA A 37 12.94 -10.78 14.14
N ASP A 38 12.12 -9.88 13.60
CA ASP A 38 10.77 -10.06 13.05
C ASP A 38 10.21 -8.62 12.92
N GLN A 39 9.42 -8.21 11.92
CA GLN A 39 8.21 -8.86 11.44
C GLN A 39 7.96 -8.46 9.98
N LYS A 40 8.07 -9.42 9.08
CA LYS A 40 7.50 -9.44 7.73
C LYS A 40 6.85 -10.81 7.59
N PRO A 41 5.90 -11.05 6.67
CA PRO A 41 5.69 -12.39 6.20
C PRO A 41 7.01 -12.92 5.63
N ALA A 42 7.56 -13.91 6.31
CA ALA A 42 8.73 -14.61 5.86
C ALA A 42 8.22 -15.72 4.95
N PHE A 43 8.63 -15.65 3.67
CA PHE A 43 8.46 -16.76 2.77
C PHE A 43 9.25 -17.95 3.32
N ILE A 44 8.55 -19.05 3.61
CA ILE A 44 9.17 -20.27 4.12
C ILE A 44 9.51 -21.19 2.97
N GLY A 45 8.60 -21.39 2.03
CA GLY A 45 8.85 -22.25 0.89
C GLY A 45 7.75 -22.22 -0.15
N GLN A 46 8.09 -22.69 -1.34
CA GLN A 46 7.14 -23.05 -2.38
C GLN A 46 7.61 -24.37 -2.98
N ALA A 47 6.67 -25.15 -3.46
CA ALA A 47 6.98 -26.35 -4.23
C ALA A 47 6.14 -26.34 -5.49
N GLY A 48 6.81 -26.58 -6.62
CA GLY A 48 6.17 -26.47 -7.93
C GLY A 48 6.85 -27.28 -9.02
N GLY A 49 6.09 -27.49 -10.07
CA GLY A 49 6.40 -28.14 -11.32
C GLY A 49 5.55 -27.56 -12.45
N ILE A 50 5.51 -28.23 -13.60
CA ILE A 50 4.62 -27.80 -14.69
C ILE A 50 3.16 -28.23 -14.46
N ASP A 51 2.93 -29.14 -13.50
CA ASP A 51 1.63 -29.72 -13.20
C ASP A 51 1.03 -29.10 -11.93
N SER A 52 0.40 -29.89 -11.05
CA SER A 52 -0.33 -29.40 -9.88
C SER A 52 0.25 -29.94 -8.59
N GLU A 53 0.71 -29.04 -7.73
CA GLU A 53 1.23 -29.25 -6.38
C GLU A 53 0.32 -28.49 -5.40
N GLN A 54 -0.29 -29.21 -4.46
CA GLN A 54 -1.20 -28.60 -3.48
C GLN A 54 -0.78 -28.99 -2.07
N GLY A 55 -0.56 -28.01 -1.20
CA GLY A 55 -0.47 -28.26 0.24
C GLY A 55 -1.87 -28.40 0.82
N TYR A 56 -2.09 -29.39 1.69
CA TYR A 56 -3.37 -29.62 2.37
C TYR A 56 -3.22 -29.41 3.89
N GLY A 57 -2.36 -30.20 4.52
CA GLY A 57 -2.11 -30.15 5.97
C GLY A 57 -0.76 -29.57 6.33
N ILE A 58 -0.68 -28.91 7.49
CA ILE A 58 0.56 -28.35 8.05
C ILE A 58 0.66 -28.64 9.55
N ALA A 59 1.87 -28.94 10.03
CA ALA A 59 2.18 -29.13 11.45
C ALA A 59 3.51 -28.48 11.81
N ALA A 60 3.67 -28.13 13.10
CA ALA A 60 4.93 -27.63 13.66
C ALA A 60 5.37 -28.53 14.82
N ASP A 61 6.67 -28.77 14.93
CA ASP A 61 7.22 -29.44 16.12
C ASP A 61 7.70 -28.44 17.18
N ALA A 62 8.06 -28.95 18.37
CA ALA A 62 8.53 -28.13 19.49
C ALA A 62 9.85 -27.39 19.22
N ALA A 63 10.61 -27.77 18.17
CA ALA A 63 11.82 -27.07 17.74
C ALA A 63 11.52 -25.97 16.71
N GLY A 64 10.26 -25.81 16.29
CA GLY A 64 9.82 -24.86 15.28
C GLY A 64 10.03 -25.33 13.84
N ASN A 65 10.33 -26.62 13.61
CA ASN A 65 10.36 -27.14 12.25
C ASN A 65 8.92 -27.28 11.73
N ILE A 66 8.74 -27.00 10.44
CA ILE A 66 7.43 -27.00 9.78
C ILE A 66 7.33 -28.20 8.86
N TYR A 67 6.21 -28.90 8.90
CA TYR A 67 5.92 -30.08 8.10
C TYR A 67 4.67 -29.82 7.28
N VAL A 68 4.73 -30.10 5.98
CA VAL A 68 3.59 -29.95 5.08
C VAL A 68 3.35 -31.26 4.35
N THR A 69 2.08 -31.64 4.23
CA THR A 69 1.61 -32.74 3.40
C THR A 69 0.67 -32.24 2.32
N GLY A 70 0.54 -33.00 1.25
CA GLY A 70 -0.37 -32.67 0.16
C GLY A 70 -0.33 -33.69 -0.97
N ALA A 71 -0.67 -33.22 -2.17
CA ALA A 71 -0.62 -34.00 -3.40
C ALA A 71 0.20 -33.27 -4.47
N PHE A 72 0.89 -34.02 -5.33
CA PHE A 72 1.59 -33.47 -6.49
C PHE A 72 1.44 -34.35 -7.73
N ARG A 73 1.56 -33.75 -8.92
CA ARG A 73 1.52 -34.46 -10.21
C ARG A 73 2.83 -34.26 -10.96
N GLY A 74 3.27 -35.26 -11.72
CA GLY A 74 4.51 -35.13 -12.49
C GLY A 74 5.74 -34.97 -11.58
N THR A 75 6.26 -33.76 -11.43
CA THR A 75 7.43 -33.48 -10.58
C THR A 75 7.23 -32.26 -9.70
N ALA A 76 7.52 -32.38 -8.41
CA ALA A 76 7.53 -31.27 -7.47
C ALA A 76 8.96 -30.99 -6.97
N THR A 77 9.41 -29.74 -7.04
CA THR A 77 10.74 -29.36 -6.53
C THR A 77 10.62 -28.50 -5.27
N PHE A 78 11.24 -28.97 -4.19
CA PHE A 78 11.35 -28.33 -2.88
C PHE A 78 12.82 -27.93 -2.67
N ASP A 79 13.15 -26.65 -2.86
CA ASP A 79 14.53 -26.16 -2.93
C ASP A 79 15.39 -26.99 -3.92
N SER A 80 16.32 -27.81 -3.41
CA SER A 80 17.20 -28.68 -4.21
C SER A 80 16.71 -30.12 -4.31
N GLN A 81 15.58 -30.46 -3.69
CA GLN A 81 15.03 -31.82 -3.68
C GLN A 81 13.86 -31.92 -4.67
N THR A 82 13.96 -32.82 -5.64
CA THR A 82 12.90 -33.05 -6.63
C THR A 82 12.27 -34.42 -6.41
N LEU A 83 10.95 -34.44 -6.27
CA LEU A 83 10.13 -35.64 -6.20
C LEU A 83 9.49 -35.90 -7.57
N SER A 84 9.13 -37.15 -7.85
CA SER A 84 8.42 -37.54 -9.07
C SER A 84 7.27 -38.46 -8.71
N SER A 85 6.09 -38.15 -9.22
CA SER A 85 4.89 -38.96 -9.04
C SER A 85 4.95 -40.17 -9.97
N SER A 86 4.44 -41.31 -9.50
CA SER A 86 4.40 -42.56 -10.25
C SER A 86 3.03 -42.81 -10.92
N GLY A 87 2.09 -41.86 -10.82
CA GLY A 87 0.70 -42.03 -11.20
C GLY A 87 -0.01 -40.72 -11.55
N ASN A 88 -1.29 -40.63 -11.18
CA ASN A 88 -2.11 -39.43 -11.42
C ASN A 88 -1.73 -38.31 -10.45
N SER A 89 -1.53 -38.66 -9.18
CA SER A 89 -0.95 -37.79 -8.15
C SER A 89 -0.37 -38.68 -7.05
N ASP A 90 0.69 -38.22 -6.40
CA ASP A 90 1.27 -38.90 -5.24
C ASP A 90 1.20 -37.98 -4.02
N ALA A 91 1.14 -38.57 -2.82
CA ALA A 91 1.28 -37.83 -1.58
C ALA A 91 2.74 -37.38 -1.39
N PHE A 92 2.95 -36.24 -0.75
CA PHE A 92 4.28 -35.82 -0.31
C PHE A 92 4.29 -35.42 1.16
N VAL A 93 5.47 -35.48 1.76
CA VAL A 93 5.77 -34.82 3.04
C VAL A 93 7.07 -34.04 2.88
N VAL A 94 7.06 -32.77 3.27
CA VAL A 94 8.27 -31.94 3.32
C VAL A 94 8.46 -31.37 4.72
N LYS A 95 9.72 -31.33 5.18
CA LYS A 95 10.13 -30.72 6.43
C LYS A 95 11.02 -29.51 6.15
N TYR A 96 10.68 -28.37 6.75
CA TYR A 96 11.47 -27.15 6.77
C TYR A 96 12.06 -26.92 8.17
N ASP A 97 13.26 -26.36 8.23
CA ASP A 97 13.78 -25.82 9.49
C ASP A 97 13.08 -24.49 9.86
N PRO A 98 13.27 -23.95 11.09
CA PRO A 98 12.61 -22.70 11.52
C PRO A 98 13.02 -21.45 10.73
N THR A 99 14.00 -21.57 9.84
CA THR A 99 14.46 -20.49 8.95
C THR A 99 13.96 -20.65 7.52
N GLY A 100 13.22 -21.73 7.23
CA GLY A 100 12.60 -22.02 5.94
C GLY A 100 13.44 -22.88 4.99
N ASN A 101 14.57 -23.46 5.42
CA ASN A 101 15.30 -24.36 4.52
C ASN A 101 14.67 -25.75 4.51
N VAL A 102 14.55 -26.37 3.33
CA VAL A 102 14.12 -27.77 3.21
C VAL A 102 15.16 -28.71 3.82
N LEU A 103 14.77 -29.45 4.85
CA LEU A 103 15.57 -30.50 5.48
C LEU A 103 15.45 -31.83 4.73
N TRP A 104 14.22 -32.23 4.41
CA TRP A 104 13.93 -33.40 3.60
C TRP A 104 12.55 -33.28 2.94
N ALA A 105 12.39 -33.89 1.78
CA ALA A 105 11.11 -34.10 1.10
C ALA A 105 11.02 -35.57 0.65
N ILE A 106 9.87 -36.19 0.87
CA ILE A 106 9.61 -37.60 0.53
C ILE A 106 8.25 -37.73 -0.15
N ALA A 107 8.13 -38.67 -1.08
CA ALA A 107 6.88 -39.02 -1.74
C ALA A 107 6.37 -40.38 -1.25
N GLY A 108 5.06 -40.57 -1.31
CA GLY A 108 4.39 -41.84 -1.08
C GLY A 108 3.20 -41.98 -2.02
N GLY A 109 3.14 -43.07 -2.78
CA GLY A 109 2.13 -43.23 -3.81
C GLY A 109 2.42 -44.37 -4.77
N GLY A 110 1.65 -44.44 -5.85
CA GLY A 110 1.71 -45.48 -6.85
C GLY A 110 1.18 -45.02 -8.20
N SER A 111 0.55 -45.91 -8.96
CA SER A 111 -0.03 -45.57 -10.26
C SER A 111 -1.38 -44.87 -10.17
N GLY A 112 -1.96 -44.80 -8.97
CA GLY A 112 -3.29 -44.26 -8.69
C GLY A 112 -3.30 -42.76 -8.41
N SER A 113 -4.32 -42.33 -7.67
CA SER A 113 -4.48 -40.98 -7.14
C SER A 113 -4.27 -41.05 -5.63
N ASP A 114 -3.15 -40.51 -5.18
CA ASP A 114 -2.73 -40.54 -3.78
C ASP A 114 -2.50 -39.11 -3.28
N ALA A 115 -2.90 -38.83 -2.04
CA ALA A 115 -2.75 -37.52 -1.42
C ALA A 115 -2.67 -37.63 0.09
N GLY A 116 -1.79 -36.87 0.73
CA GLY A 116 -1.81 -36.71 2.18
C GLY A 116 -2.63 -35.49 2.57
N ALA A 117 -3.69 -35.69 3.35
CA ALA A 117 -4.67 -34.66 3.72
C ALA A 117 -4.34 -34.00 5.07
N GLY A 118 -4.05 -34.82 6.08
CA GLY A 118 -3.73 -34.39 7.44
C GLY A 118 -2.33 -34.79 7.85
N ILE A 119 -1.67 -33.96 8.65
CA ILE A 119 -0.33 -34.21 9.20
C ILE A 119 -0.25 -33.76 10.66
N ALA A 120 0.40 -34.55 11.50
CA ALA A 120 0.70 -34.22 12.89
C ALA A 120 2.08 -34.69 13.30
N THR A 121 2.64 -34.07 14.35
CA THR A 121 3.91 -34.49 14.95
C THR A 121 3.76 -34.73 16.43
N ASP A 122 4.49 -35.70 16.97
CA ASP A 122 4.55 -35.93 18.41
C ASP A 122 5.77 -35.26 19.06
N ALA A 123 5.77 -35.23 20.40
CA ALA A 123 6.86 -34.63 21.18
C ALA A 123 8.22 -35.34 21.02
N LEU A 124 8.27 -36.52 20.42
CA LEU A 124 9.51 -37.25 20.11
C LEU A 124 10.03 -36.93 18.70
N GLY A 125 9.28 -36.14 17.92
CA GLY A 125 9.61 -35.75 16.55
C GLY A 125 9.21 -36.79 15.49
N TYR A 126 8.35 -37.76 15.83
CA TYR A 126 7.74 -38.60 14.80
C TYR A 126 6.66 -37.82 14.05
N VAL A 127 6.52 -38.10 12.76
CA VAL A 127 5.55 -37.46 11.86
C VAL A 127 4.52 -38.49 11.46
N TYR A 128 3.25 -38.10 11.47
CA TYR A 128 2.12 -38.96 11.12
C TYR A 128 1.30 -38.28 10.04
N VAL A 129 0.95 -39.02 9.00
CA VAL A 129 0.18 -38.52 7.86
C VAL A 129 -0.99 -39.45 7.60
N THR A 130 -2.16 -38.88 7.36
CA THR A 130 -3.33 -39.59 6.85
C THR A 130 -3.72 -39.02 5.49
N GLY A 131 -4.45 -39.80 4.71
CA GLY A 131 -4.88 -39.39 3.39
C GLY A 131 -5.65 -40.50 2.69
N TRP A 132 -5.69 -40.40 1.37
CA TRP A 132 -6.27 -41.43 0.50
C TRP A 132 -5.28 -41.88 -0.56
N PHE A 133 -5.49 -43.09 -1.08
CA PHE A 133 -4.69 -43.67 -2.15
C PHE A 133 -5.52 -44.67 -2.97
N SER A 134 -5.16 -44.90 -4.23
CA SER A 134 -5.83 -45.93 -5.05
C SER A 134 -4.86 -46.89 -5.74
N ASN A 135 -5.32 -48.12 -6.00
CA ASN A 135 -4.49 -49.24 -6.44
C ASN A 135 -3.47 -49.66 -5.36
N THR A 136 -2.17 -49.63 -5.67
CA THR A 136 -1.09 -49.96 -4.73
C THR A 136 -0.21 -48.74 -4.54
N ALA A 137 -0.13 -48.24 -3.31
CA ALA A 137 0.74 -47.14 -2.93
C ALA A 137 1.96 -47.66 -2.14
N THR A 138 3.13 -47.07 -2.39
CA THR A 138 4.38 -47.42 -1.74
C THR A 138 4.94 -46.22 -0.98
N PHE A 139 5.27 -46.44 0.29
CA PHE A 139 5.87 -45.49 1.21
C PHE A 139 7.21 -46.06 1.67
N GLY A 140 8.32 -45.51 1.15
CA GLY A 140 9.64 -46.06 1.40
C GLY A 140 9.76 -47.50 0.90
N SER A 141 9.93 -48.46 1.82
CA SER A 141 10.00 -49.90 1.49
C SER A 141 8.71 -50.67 1.78
N GLN A 142 7.64 -50.00 2.20
CA GLN A 142 6.37 -50.62 2.57
C GLN A 142 5.30 -50.26 1.54
N SER A 143 4.40 -51.20 1.24
CA SER A 143 3.31 -50.97 0.28
C SER A 143 1.99 -51.43 0.86
N VAL A 144 0.94 -50.68 0.53
CA VAL A 144 -0.46 -50.98 0.85
C VAL A 144 -1.27 -51.02 -0.45
N ALA A 145 -2.37 -51.76 -0.44
CA ALA A 145 -3.27 -51.88 -1.58
C ALA A 145 -4.69 -51.47 -1.15
N SER A 146 -5.37 -50.71 -2.01
CA SER A 146 -6.77 -50.38 -1.82
C SER A 146 -7.66 -51.57 -2.16
N SER A 147 -8.84 -51.63 -1.55
CA SER A 147 -9.83 -52.69 -1.67
C SER A 147 -10.95 -52.33 -2.66
N GLY A 148 -10.71 -51.38 -3.56
CA GLY A 148 -11.71 -50.83 -4.46
C GLY A 148 -11.20 -49.55 -5.12
N GLU A 149 -11.94 -48.46 -4.92
CA GLU A 149 -11.57 -47.11 -5.33
C GLU A 149 -10.46 -46.55 -4.40
N GLU A 150 -10.56 -45.29 -3.98
CA GLU A 150 -9.66 -44.67 -3.01
C GLU A 150 -9.91 -45.19 -1.60
N ASP A 151 -8.85 -45.61 -0.90
CA ASP A 151 -8.88 -46.06 0.49
C ASP A 151 -8.00 -45.17 1.38
N VAL A 152 -8.23 -45.22 2.69
CA VAL A 152 -7.46 -44.50 3.71
C VAL A 152 -6.07 -45.11 3.88
N PHE A 153 -5.03 -44.28 3.96
CA PHE A 153 -3.74 -44.68 4.54
C PHE A 153 -3.42 -43.89 5.81
N VAL A 154 -2.67 -44.51 6.72
CA VAL A 154 -1.99 -43.83 7.83
C VAL A 154 -0.53 -44.25 7.81
N ALA A 155 0.37 -43.28 7.74
CA ALA A 155 1.81 -43.50 7.69
C ALA A 155 2.51 -42.78 8.86
N LYS A 156 3.47 -43.47 9.48
CA LYS A 156 4.37 -42.91 10.50
C LYS A 156 5.79 -42.85 9.97
N TYR A 157 6.45 -41.72 10.21
CA TYR A 157 7.83 -41.46 9.86
C TYR A 157 8.64 -41.08 11.10
N ASP A 158 9.93 -41.42 11.11
CA ASP A 158 10.87 -40.86 12.07
C ASP A 158 11.25 -39.40 11.73
N ALA A 159 11.97 -38.74 12.64
CA ALA A 159 12.36 -37.33 12.48
C ALA A 159 13.26 -37.07 11.25
N ALA A 160 13.86 -38.11 10.68
CA ALA A 160 14.69 -38.08 9.48
C ALA A 160 13.91 -38.43 8.19
N GLY A 161 12.60 -38.67 8.29
CA GLY A 161 11.73 -38.98 7.15
C GLY A 161 11.71 -40.47 6.76
N ASN A 162 12.26 -41.37 7.58
CA ASN A 162 12.18 -42.81 7.27
C ASN A 162 10.82 -43.37 7.70
N VAL A 163 10.19 -44.15 6.83
CA VAL A 163 8.91 -44.82 7.12
C VAL A 163 9.10 -45.88 8.20
N MET A 164 8.35 -45.76 9.28
CA MET A 164 8.29 -46.75 10.36
C MET A 164 7.22 -47.79 10.09
N TRP A 165 6.01 -47.35 9.79
CA TRP A 165 4.89 -48.20 9.41
C TRP A 165 3.92 -47.42 8.52
N VAL A 166 3.21 -48.17 7.67
CA VAL A 166 2.03 -47.69 6.96
C VAL A 166 0.94 -48.75 7.09
N VAL A 167 -0.29 -48.30 7.35
CA VAL A 167 -1.48 -49.14 7.38
C VAL A 167 -2.53 -48.55 6.46
N SER A 168 -3.38 -49.40 5.89
CA SER A 168 -4.54 -48.98 5.10
C SER A 168 -5.84 -49.44 5.76
N ALA A 169 -6.91 -48.73 5.46
CA ALA A 169 -8.26 -49.08 5.84
C ALA A 169 -9.24 -48.62 4.75
N GLY A 170 -10.31 -49.36 4.55
CA GLY A 170 -11.29 -49.02 3.55
C GLY A 170 -12.06 -50.22 3.01
N GLY A 171 -12.57 -50.08 1.79
CA GLY A 171 -13.72 -50.79 1.28
C GLY A 171 -13.72 -50.85 -0.24
N ALA A 172 -14.89 -51.15 -0.81
CA ALA A 172 -15.03 -51.26 -2.27
C ALA A 172 -15.18 -49.90 -2.96
N ASN A 173 -15.57 -48.87 -2.23
CA ASN A 173 -15.86 -47.52 -2.72
C ASN A 173 -14.92 -46.51 -2.05
N GLU A 174 -15.10 -45.23 -2.34
CA GLU A 174 -14.32 -44.11 -1.78
C GLU A 174 -14.34 -44.03 -0.24
N ASP A 175 -13.15 -44.10 0.36
CA ASP A 175 -12.88 -43.92 1.79
C ASP A 175 -11.66 -43.00 1.99
N PHE A 176 -11.86 -41.85 2.64
CA PHE A 176 -10.86 -40.78 2.70
C PHE A 176 -10.50 -40.42 4.13
N GLY A 177 -9.20 -40.47 4.48
CA GLY A 177 -8.68 -39.86 5.70
C GLY A 177 -8.43 -38.38 5.47
N LEU A 178 -9.06 -37.50 6.26
CA LEU A 178 -9.01 -36.06 6.06
C LEU A 178 -8.13 -35.33 7.08
N ASP A 179 -8.08 -35.81 8.32
CA ASP A 179 -7.28 -35.18 9.38
C ASP A 179 -6.72 -36.21 10.37
N ILE A 180 -5.62 -35.86 11.05
CA ILE A 180 -4.91 -36.71 12.00
C ILE A 180 -4.43 -35.90 13.21
N ALA A 181 -4.63 -36.43 14.42
CA ALA A 181 -4.08 -35.86 15.64
C ALA A 181 -3.34 -36.90 16.48
N THR A 182 -2.22 -36.49 17.06
CA THR A 182 -1.40 -37.32 17.95
C THR A 182 -1.83 -37.19 19.41
N GLU A 183 -1.69 -38.27 20.18
CA GLU A 183 -1.83 -38.28 21.63
C GLU A 183 -0.48 -38.53 22.33
N ALA A 184 -0.43 -38.22 23.62
CA ALA A 184 0.67 -38.64 24.48
C ALA A 184 0.85 -40.17 24.44
N GLY A 185 2.09 -40.63 24.27
CA GLY A 185 2.39 -42.06 24.15
C GLY A 185 2.42 -42.60 22.71
N GLY A 186 2.14 -41.75 21.71
CA GLY A 186 2.32 -42.07 20.29
C GLY A 186 1.12 -42.72 19.60
N ASN A 187 -0.03 -42.78 20.28
CA ASN A 187 -1.29 -43.13 19.61
C ASN A 187 -1.73 -41.99 18.69
N VAL A 188 -2.48 -42.31 17.64
CA VAL A 188 -3.01 -41.32 16.70
C VAL A 188 -4.49 -41.55 16.43
N ASN A 189 -5.23 -40.47 16.19
CA ASN A 189 -6.63 -40.51 15.79
C ASN A 189 -6.75 -39.91 14.39
N ILE A 190 -7.63 -40.49 13.57
CA ILE A 190 -7.98 -39.98 12.25
C ILE A 190 -9.49 -39.81 12.11
N SER A 191 -9.91 -38.88 11.26
CA SER A 191 -11.30 -38.68 10.85
C SER A 191 -11.38 -38.59 9.34
N GLY A 192 -12.59 -38.80 8.82
CA GLY A 192 -12.85 -38.73 7.41
C GLY A 192 -14.24 -39.22 7.06
N PHE A 193 -14.42 -39.67 5.83
CA PHE A 193 -15.66 -40.29 5.37
C PHE A 193 -15.39 -41.64 4.69
N PHE A 194 -16.40 -42.48 4.65
CA PHE A 194 -16.36 -43.79 4.01
C PHE A 194 -17.70 -44.08 3.31
N GLN A 195 -17.70 -44.88 2.25
CA GLN A 195 -18.93 -45.21 1.51
C GLN A 195 -19.21 -46.72 1.50
N GLY A 196 -20.39 -47.11 1.98
CA GLY A 196 -20.82 -48.51 1.99
C GLY A 196 -20.23 -49.29 3.16
N THR A 197 -19.14 -50.03 2.98
CA THR A 197 -18.50 -50.79 4.07
C THR A 197 -17.00 -50.60 4.06
N ALA A 198 -16.44 -50.17 5.18
CA ALA A 198 -15.00 -49.96 5.34
C ALA A 198 -14.45 -50.79 6.51
N THR A 199 -13.27 -51.39 6.33
CA THR A 199 -12.60 -52.21 7.35
C THR A 199 -11.32 -51.57 7.83
N PHE A 200 -11.25 -51.35 9.15
CA PHE A 200 -10.11 -50.82 9.87
C PHE A 200 -9.51 -51.93 10.74
N GLY A 201 -8.43 -52.55 10.27
CA GLY A 201 -7.84 -53.71 10.94
C GLY A 201 -8.82 -54.87 11.02
N SER A 202 -9.28 -55.23 12.22
CA SER A 202 -10.29 -56.28 12.44
C SER A 202 -11.71 -55.74 12.64
N GLN A 203 -11.92 -54.42 12.59
CA GLN A 203 -13.19 -53.76 12.85
C GLN A 203 -13.79 -53.29 11.53
N THR A 204 -15.06 -53.58 11.28
CA THR A 204 -15.76 -53.21 10.05
C THR A 204 -16.91 -52.27 10.37
N LEU A 205 -16.96 -51.15 9.66
CA LEU A 205 -18.08 -50.22 9.65
C LEU A 205 -19.01 -50.51 8.47
N THR A 206 -20.29 -50.24 8.68
CA THR A 206 -21.31 -50.25 7.62
C THR A 206 -22.01 -48.91 7.64
N GLY A 207 -21.94 -48.21 6.51
CA GLY A 207 -22.60 -46.94 6.29
C GLY A 207 -24.12 -47.08 6.21
N SER A 208 -24.81 -45.99 6.48
CA SER A 208 -26.27 -45.89 6.51
C SER A 208 -26.84 -45.13 5.31
N GLY A 209 -26.06 -44.87 4.26
CA GLY A 209 -26.53 -44.14 3.09
C GLY A 209 -25.45 -43.91 2.04
N GLN A 210 -25.12 -42.64 1.82
CA GLN A 210 -24.03 -42.22 0.94
C GLN A 210 -22.72 -42.25 1.73
N GLU A 211 -21.95 -41.17 1.74
CA GLU A 211 -20.75 -41.04 2.57
C GLU A 211 -21.13 -40.82 4.04
N ASP A 212 -20.54 -41.60 4.94
CA ASP A 212 -20.70 -41.47 6.39
C ASP A 212 -19.36 -41.12 7.06
N VAL A 213 -19.41 -40.46 8.21
CA VAL A 213 -18.23 -40.11 9.01
C VAL A 213 -17.63 -41.37 9.63
N PHE A 214 -16.30 -41.48 9.61
CA PHE A 214 -15.58 -42.36 10.53
C PHE A 214 -14.63 -41.58 11.46
N THR A 215 -14.36 -42.16 12.61
CA THR A 215 -13.25 -41.77 13.49
C THR A 215 -12.55 -43.03 13.96
N ALA A 216 -11.23 -43.11 13.80
CA ALA A 216 -10.45 -44.28 14.15
C ALA A 216 -9.23 -43.91 14.98
N LYS A 217 -8.91 -44.75 15.97
CA LYS A 217 -7.73 -44.60 16.81
C LYS A 217 -6.76 -45.75 16.59
N PHE A 218 -5.48 -45.43 16.49
CA PHE A 218 -4.39 -46.37 16.29
C PHE A 218 -3.38 -46.27 17.44
N ASP A 219 -2.77 -47.39 17.80
CA ASP A 219 -1.65 -47.40 18.73
C ASP A 219 -0.33 -46.95 18.08
N ALA A 220 0.73 -46.81 18.88
CA ALA A 220 2.03 -46.34 18.41
C ALA A 220 2.72 -47.19 17.33
N VAL A 221 2.24 -48.42 17.10
CA VAL A 221 2.76 -49.36 16.10
C VAL A 221 1.75 -49.62 14.97
N GLY A 222 0.63 -48.88 14.91
CA GLY A 222 -0.33 -48.92 13.82
C GLY A 222 -1.49 -49.92 13.98
N ASN A 223 -1.70 -50.51 15.16
CA ASN A 223 -2.89 -51.35 15.39
C ASN A 223 -4.12 -50.48 15.69
N VAL A 224 -5.27 -50.84 15.12
CA VAL A 224 -6.55 -50.18 15.41
C VAL A 224 -7.01 -50.50 16.83
N LEU A 225 -7.19 -49.48 17.66
CA LEU A 225 -7.72 -49.58 19.02
C LEU A 225 -9.25 -49.54 19.01
N TRP A 226 -9.83 -48.57 18.30
CA TRP A 226 -11.28 -48.47 18.10
C TRP A 226 -11.58 -47.72 16.80
N VAL A 227 -12.76 -48.00 16.24
CA VAL A 227 -13.36 -47.23 15.15
C VAL A 227 -14.82 -46.96 15.46
N ALA A 228 -15.28 -45.74 15.22
CA ALA A 228 -16.66 -45.31 15.39
C ALA A 228 -17.17 -44.68 14.08
N SER A 229 -18.40 -44.97 13.71
CA SER A 229 -19.10 -44.31 12.61
C SER A 229 -20.07 -43.25 13.13
N GLY A 230 -20.38 -42.27 12.29
CA GLY A 230 -21.47 -41.34 12.51
C GLY A 230 -22.06 -40.88 11.19
N GLY A 231 -23.38 -40.80 11.09
CA GLY A 231 -24.03 -40.42 9.84
C GLY A 231 -25.45 -40.97 9.71
N GLY A 232 -26.00 -40.86 8.51
CA GLY A 232 -27.37 -41.24 8.18
C GLY A 232 -27.55 -41.61 6.71
N SER A 233 -28.72 -41.31 6.14
CA SER A 233 -29.06 -41.74 4.78
C SER A 233 -28.45 -40.88 3.68
N SER A 234 -27.74 -39.81 4.04
CA SER A 234 -27.27 -38.76 3.15
C SER A 234 -25.76 -38.57 3.31
N GLN A 235 -25.21 -37.48 2.78
CA GLN A 235 -23.76 -37.21 2.83
C GLN A 235 -23.36 -36.59 4.17
N ASP A 236 -22.39 -37.21 4.84
CA ASP A 236 -21.84 -36.78 6.12
C ASP A 236 -20.30 -36.90 6.13
N TYR A 237 -19.58 -35.82 6.45
CA TYR A 237 -18.13 -35.71 6.27
C TYR A 237 -17.44 -35.26 7.56
N GLY A 238 -16.46 -36.02 8.07
CA GLY A 238 -15.64 -35.67 9.24
C GLY A 238 -14.32 -34.99 8.88
N ASN A 239 -14.38 -33.69 8.59
CA ASN A 239 -13.29 -32.93 7.97
C ASN A 239 -12.06 -32.71 8.86
N SER A 240 -12.24 -32.54 10.17
CA SER A 240 -11.11 -32.24 11.07
C SER A 240 -11.33 -32.78 12.48
N LEU A 241 -10.22 -33.07 13.18
CA LEU A 241 -10.24 -33.57 14.55
C LEU A 241 -9.11 -33.00 15.42
N VAL A 242 -9.34 -33.02 16.73
CA VAL A 242 -8.31 -32.73 17.74
C VAL A 242 -8.47 -33.67 18.94
N ALA A 243 -7.35 -34.02 19.59
CA ALA A 243 -7.35 -34.80 20.81
C ALA A 243 -6.89 -33.94 22.00
N ASP A 244 -7.55 -34.07 23.15
CA ASP A 244 -7.10 -33.42 24.39
C ASP A 244 -6.06 -34.26 25.14
N ALA A 245 -5.43 -33.68 26.17
CA ALA A 245 -4.43 -34.36 26.98
C ALA A 245 -4.99 -35.55 27.80
N SER A 246 -6.32 -35.68 27.92
CA SER A 246 -6.97 -36.82 28.55
C SER A 246 -7.25 -37.96 27.57
N GLY A 247 -6.97 -37.75 26.28
CA GLY A 247 -7.24 -38.70 25.19
C GLY A 247 -8.69 -38.67 24.70
N ASN A 248 -9.48 -37.65 25.05
CA ASN A 248 -10.78 -37.45 24.40
C ASN A 248 -10.53 -36.91 22.98
N VAL A 249 -11.37 -37.32 22.04
CA VAL A 249 -11.27 -36.92 20.63
C VAL A 249 -12.48 -36.07 20.27
N TYR A 250 -12.24 -34.96 19.60
CA TYR A 250 -13.27 -34.04 19.12
C TYR A 250 -13.20 -34.00 17.61
N VAL A 251 -14.33 -34.17 16.94
CA VAL A 251 -14.42 -34.19 15.47
C VAL A 251 -15.45 -33.18 15.04
N THR A 252 -15.14 -32.41 13.99
CA THR A 252 -16.10 -31.54 13.31
C THR A 252 -16.21 -31.90 11.83
N GLY A 253 -17.28 -31.39 11.22
CA GLY A 253 -17.63 -31.68 9.86
C GLY A 253 -19.00 -31.13 9.51
N TRP A 254 -19.61 -31.68 8.48
CA TRP A 254 -20.98 -31.36 8.10
C TRP A 254 -21.78 -32.62 7.79
N PHE A 255 -23.09 -32.52 7.94
CA PHE A 255 -24.02 -33.63 7.74
C PHE A 255 -25.29 -33.16 7.03
N THR A 256 -25.99 -34.09 6.35
CA THR A 256 -27.20 -33.79 5.57
C THR A 256 -28.41 -34.53 6.14
N ASN A 257 -29.55 -33.84 6.27
CA ASN A 257 -30.78 -34.36 6.87
C ASN A 257 -30.64 -34.78 8.35
N ALA A 258 -30.21 -36.01 8.64
CA ALA A 258 -30.07 -36.48 10.01
C ALA A 258 -28.88 -37.44 10.11
N ALA A 259 -28.03 -37.23 11.12
CA ALA A 259 -26.86 -38.05 11.38
C ALA A 259 -26.88 -38.56 12.83
N THR A 260 -26.50 -39.83 13.03
CA THR A 260 -26.46 -40.45 14.36
C THR A 260 -25.03 -40.78 14.76
N PHE A 261 -24.59 -40.25 15.90
CA PHE A 261 -23.32 -40.52 16.54
C PHE A 261 -23.57 -41.29 17.84
N GLY A 262 -23.22 -42.58 17.87
CA GLY A 262 -23.53 -43.45 19.00
C GLY A 262 -25.05 -43.53 19.24
N SER A 263 -25.52 -42.98 20.36
CA SER A 263 -26.96 -42.90 20.67
C SER A 263 -27.58 -41.52 20.44
N GLN A 264 -26.82 -40.57 19.90
CA GLN A 264 -27.24 -39.18 19.73
C GLN A 264 -27.53 -38.91 18.26
N THR A 265 -28.74 -38.46 17.94
CA THR A 265 -29.15 -38.12 16.58
C THR A 265 -29.28 -36.62 16.45
N LEU A 266 -28.55 -36.04 15.51
CA LEU A 266 -28.63 -34.65 15.09
C LEU A 266 -29.54 -34.54 13.87
N THR A 267 -30.21 -33.40 13.70
CA THR A 267 -31.08 -33.14 12.54
C THR A 267 -30.76 -31.76 11.99
N SER A 268 -30.39 -31.73 10.72
CA SER A 268 -30.10 -30.51 9.97
C SER A 268 -31.35 -29.65 9.89
N ALA A 269 -31.22 -28.38 10.23
CA ALA A 269 -32.22 -27.33 10.02
C ALA A 269 -32.32 -26.92 8.54
N GLY A 270 -31.30 -27.27 7.74
CA GLY A 270 -31.16 -26.90 6.34
C GLY A 270 -30.67 -28.03 5.46
N SER A 271 -29.88 -27.67 4.45
CA SER A 271 -29.32 -28.63 3.49
C SER A 271 -28.12 -29.37 4.09
N ARG A 272 -27.12 -28.62 4.56
CA ARG A 272 -25.92 -29.16 5.22
C ARG A 272 -25.69 -28.34 6.47
N ASP A 273 -25.49 -28.99 7.61
CA ASP A 273 -25.24 -28.31 8.87
C ASP A 273 -23.96 -28.83 9.53
N VAL A 274 -23.36 -28.00 10.37
CA VAL A 274 -22.16 -28.33 11.14
C VAL A 274 -22.50 -29.37 12.20
N PHE A 275 -21.61 -30.33 12.43
CA PHE A 275 -21.62 -31.12 13.67
C PHE A 275 -20.30 -30.98 14.43
N VAL A 276 -20.38 -31.20 15.73
CA VAL A 276 -19.24 -31.43 16.62
C VAL A 276 -19.57 -32.62 17.50
N VAL A 277 -18.69 -33.61 17.55
CA VAL A 277 -18.84 -34.80 18.40
C VAL A 277 -17.60 -34.99 19.25
N LYS A 278 -17.81 -35.36 20.52
CA LYS A 278 -16.75 -35.72 21.46
C LYS A 278 -16.83 -37.21 21.81
N TYR A 279 -15.70 -37.90 21.68
CA TYR A 279 -15.49 -39.28 22.10
C TYR A 279 -14.62 -39.33 23.35
N ASP A 280 -14.89 -40.30 24.23
CA ASP A 280 -13.97 -40.68 25.29
C ASP A 280 -12.76 -41.47 24.73
N PRO A 281 -11.72 -41.74 25.53
CA PRO A 281 -10.54 -42.45 25.04
C PRO A 281 -10.79 -43.87 24.52
N ALA A 282 -11.95 -44.46 24.85
CA ALA A 282 -12.39 -45.77 24.42
C ALA A 282 -13.30 -45.73 23.18
N GLY A 283 -13.59 -44.55 22.63
CA GLY A 283 -14.41 -44.37 21.43
C GLY A 283 -15.91 -44.24 21.71
N ASN A 284 -16.35 -44.06 22.96
CA ASN A 284 -17.75 -43.82 23.26
C ASN A 284 -18.11 -42.35 23.08
N VAL A 285 -19.24 -42.07 22.43
CA VAL A 285 -19.76 -40.69 22.29
C VAL A 285 -20.17 -40.14 23.65
N LEU A 286 -19.57 -39.03 24.05
CA LEU A 286 -19.91 -38.27 25.25
C LEU A 286 -21.01 -37.24 24.96
N TRP A 287 -20.85 -36.48 23.87
CA TRP A 287 -21.83 -35.52 23.37
C TRP A 287 -21.66 -35.30 21.88
N ALA A 288 -22.74 -34.93 21.22
CA ALA A 288 -22.79 -34.44 19.85
C ALA A 288 -23.68 -33.19 19.81
N ALA A 289 -23.25 -32.16 19.08
CA ALA A 289 -23.96 -30.90 18.93
C ALA A 289 -23.95 -30.48 17.46
N ASP A 290 -25.09 -29.99 16.97
CA ASP A 290 -25.21 -29.37 15.65
C ASP A 290 -25.10 -27.84 15.71
N GLY A 291 -24.92 -27.24 14.53
CA GLY A 291 -25.09 -25.82 14.33
C GLY A 291 -25.31 -25.48 12.86
N GLY A 292 -26.29 -24.65 12.57
CA GLY A 292 -26.68 -24.37 11.19
C GLY A 292 -27.98 -23.58 11.08
N GLY A 293 -28.36 -23.33 9.83
CA GLY A 293 -29.53 -22.57 9.43
C GLY A 293 -30.35 -23.34 8.40
N THR A 294 -31.08 -22.63 7.55
CA THR A 294 -31.88 -23.27 6.48
C THR A 294 -31.06 -23.59 5.22
N SER A 295 -29.78 -23.23 5.22
CA SER A 295 -28.92 -23.19 4.03
C SER A 295 -27.79 -24.23 4.16
N ASN A 296 -26.62 -23.99 3.57
CA ASN A 296 -25.42 -24.81 3.78
C ASN A 296 -24.53 -24.13 4.82
N ASP A 297 -24.13 -24.89 5.82
CA ASP A 297 -23.24 -24.51 6.91
C ASP A 297 -22.25 -25.67 7.11
N LEU A 298 -20.95 -25.40 6.98
CA LEU A 298 -19.92 -26.43 6.84
C LEU A 298 -18.89 -26.29 7.96
N GLY A 299 -18.71 -27.32 8.78
CA GLY A 299 -17.58 -27.42 9.71
C GLY A 299 -16.34 -27.91 8.98
N GLN A 300 -15.23 -27.18 9.07
CA GLN A 300 -14.00 -27.47 8.31
C GLN A 300 -12.80 -27.74 9.22
N GLY A 301 -12.60 -26.93 10.26
CA GLY A 301 -11.45 -27.06 11.18
C GLY A 301 -11.87 -27.03 12.63
N ILE A 302 -11.16 -27.79 13.49
CA ILE A 302 -11.35 -27.79 14.95
C ILE A 302 -10.03 -27.74 15.71
N THR A 303 -10.01 -27.01 16.83
CA THR A 303 -8.89 -27.01 17.79
C THR A 303 -9.42 -26.99 19.23
N ALA A 304 -8.61 -27.43 20.20
CA ALA A 304 -9.00 -27.54 21.61
C ALA A 304 -8.02 -26.81 22.54
N ASP A 305 -8.55 -26.13 23.56
CA ASP A 305 -7.74 -25.55 24.62
C ASP A 305 -7.44 -26.57 25.73
N ALA A 306 -6.51 -26.23 26.63
CA ALA A 306 -6.12 -27.11 27.74
C ALA A 306 -7.24 -27.40 28.76
N ALA A 307 -8.33 -26.63 28.74
CA ALA A 307 -9.51 -26.87 29.56
C ALA A 307 -10.53 -27.80 28.88
N GLY A 308 -10.26 -28.22 27.63
CA GLY A 308 -11.13 -29.08 26.84
C GLY A 308 -12.27 -28.34 26.16
N ASN A 309 -12.22 -27.01 26.07
CA ASN A 309 -13.12 -26.24 25.21
C ASN A 309 -12.62 -26.35 23.77
N VAL A 310 -13.53 -26.42 22.81
CA VAL A 310 -13.21 -26.52 21.39
C VAL A 310 -13.65 -25.31 20.60
N TYR A 311 -12.89 -24.99 19.57
CA TYR A 311 -13.12 -23.90 18.64
C TYR A 311 -13.25 -24.51 17.25
N VAL A 312 -14.36 -24.25 16.58
CA VAL A 312 -14.67 -24.76 15.26
C VAL A 312 -14.74 -23.60 14.29
N THR A 313 -14.12 -23.74 13.11
CA THR A 313 -14.27 -22.83 11.98
C THR A 313 -14.85 -23.53 10.77
N GLY A 314 -15.28 -22.74 9.81
CA GLY A 314 -15.99 -23.20 8.65
C GLY A 314 -16.65 -22.06 7.91
N SER A 315 -17.74 -22.37 7.21
CA SER A 315 -18.53 -21.39 6.48
C SER A 315 -20.03 -21.58 6.75
N PHE A 316 -20.82 -20.51 6.59
CA PHE A 316 -22.25 -20.53 6.87
C PHE A 316 -23.03 -19.55 5.99
N GLN A 317 -24.30 -19.83 5.71
CA GLN A 317 -25.13 -19.02 4.82
C GLN A 317 -26.43 -18.53 5.50
N GLY A 318 -26.75 -17.24 5.35
CA GLY A 318 -27.92 -16.66 6.00
C GLY A 318 -27.74 -16.59 7.52
N THR A 319 -28.74 -17.07 8.29
CA THR A 319 -28.64 -17.12 9.76
C THR A 319 -28.44 -18.55 10.23
N ALA A 320 -27.31 -18.80 10.89
CA ALA A 320 -27.00 -20.07 11.53
C ALA A 320 -27.14 -19.97 13.06
N THR A 321 -27.70 -21.01 13.67
CA THR A 321 -27.92 -21.12 15.11
C THR A 321 -27.04 -22.23 15.69
N PHE A 322 -26.28 -21.90 16.73
CA PHE A 322 -25.42 -22.81 17.47
C PHE A 322 -25.88 -22.81 18.93
N GLY A 323 -26.63 -23.84 19.34
CA GLY A 323 -27.28 -23.87 20.65
C GLY A 323 -28.23 -22.67 20.83
N SER A 324 -27.93 -21.78 21.78
CA SER A 324 -28.71 -20.54 21.98
C SER A 324 -28.11 -19.30 21.30
N GLN A 325 -26.99 -19.44 20.61
CA GLN A 325 -26.28 -18.34 19.96
C GLN A 325 -26.57 -18.34 18.46
N THR A 326 -26.51 -17.18 17.82
CA THR A 326 -26.77 -17.04 16.39
C THR A 326 -25.72 -16.17 15.71
N ALA A 327 -25.34 -16.53 14.49
CA ALA A 327 -24.58 -15.68 13.59
C ALA A 327 -25.37 -15.44 12.31
N THR A 328 -25.22 -14.27 11.70
CA THR A 328 -25.86 -13.91 10.44
C THR A 328 -24.81 -13.47 9.44
N SER A 329 -24.74 -14.16 8.31
CA SER A 329 -23.88 -13.84 7.18
C SER A 329 -24.39 -12.56 6.51
N THR A 330 -23.46 -11.72 6.09
CA THR A 330 -23.73 -10.48 5.37
C THR A 330 -23.65 -10.65 3.84
N GLY A 331 -23.26 -11.84 3.37
CA GLY A 331 -22.98 -12.16 1.99
C GLY A 331 -23.61 -13.46 1.50
N VAL A 332 -22.90 -14.14 0.59
CA VAL A 332 -23.31 -15.44 0.06
C VAL A 332 -23.00 -16.52 1.09
N GLU A 333 -21.79 -16.51 1.63
CA GLU A 333 -21.28 -17.49 2.59
C GLU A 333 -20.15 -16.83 3.37
N ASP A 334 -20.25 -16.79 4.70
CA ASP A 334 -19.28 -16.09 5.55
C ASP A 334 -18.53 -17.11 6.42
N VAL A 335 -17.33 -16.75 6.89
CA VAL A 335 -16.56 -17.58 7.83
C VAL A 335 -17.13 -17.44 9.24
N PHE A 336 -17.13 -18.52 10.02
CA PHE A 336 -17.46 -18.46 11.45
C PHE A 336 -16.35 -19.01 12.34
N ILE A 337 -16.40 -18.63 13.62
CA ILE A 337 -15.78 -19.36 14.72
C ILE A 337 -16.86 -19.61 15.78
N ALA A 338 -17.00 -20.86 16.22
CA ALA A 338 -17.87 -21.26 17.31
C ALA A 338 -17.04 -21.88 18.44
N LYS A 339 -17.23 -21.42 19.68
CA LYS A 339 -16.61 -21.99 20.87
C LYS A 339 -17.61 -22.84 21.66
N TYR A 340 -17.23 -24.06 21.98
CA TYR A 340 -17.96 -24.98 22.84
C TYR A 340 -17.17 -25.26 24.11
N ASP A 341 -17.86 -25.36 25.25
CA ASP A 341 -17.24 -25.80 26.48
C ASP A 341 -16.99 -27.32 26.49
N ALA A 342 -16.26 -27.81 27.49
CA ALA A 342 -15.94 -29.24 27.62
C ALA A 342 -17.16 -30.18 27.71
N ALA A 343 -18.34 -29.64 28.07
CA ALA A 343 -19.61 -30.35 28.14
C ALA A 343 -20.45 -30.24 26.86
N GLY A 344 -19.97 -29.55 25.84
CA GLY A 344 -20.64 -29.39 24.55
C GLY A 344 -21.61 -28.20 24.49
N ASN A 345 -21.62 -27.32 25.50
CA ASN A 345 -22.45 -26.11 25.43
C ASN A 345 -21.77 -25.04 24.60
N VAL A 346 -22.51 -24.39 23.70
CA VAL A 346 -22.00 -23.26 22.92
C VAL A 346 -21.81 -22.06 23.84
N VAL A 347 -20.56 -21.58 23.92
CA VAL A 347 -20.18 -20.39 24.70
C VAL A 347 -20.45 -19.13 23.89
N TRP A 348 -19.98 -19.09 22.65
CA TRP A 348 -20.18 -18.00 21.70
C TRP A 348 -20.01 -18.49 20.26
N VAL A 349 -20.60 -17.75 19.32
CA VAL A 349 -20.33 -17.88 17.88
C VAL A 349 -20.13 -16.47 17.30
N ALA A 350 -19.14 -16.33 16.43
CA ALA A 350 -18.86 -15.09 15.71
C ALA A 350 -18.74 -15.39 14.21
N GLY A 351 -19.46 -14.63 13.39
CA GLY A 351 -19.31 -14.64 11.94
C GLY A 351 -18.51 -13.42 11.47
N ALA A 352 -17.74 -13.57 10.41
CA ALA A 352 -17.03 -12.48 9.74
C ALA A 352 -17.03 -12.70 8.22
N GLY A 353 -17.13 -11.62 7.45
CA GLY A 353 -17.29 -11.72 6.00
C GLY A 353 -17.65 -10.39 5.34
N GLY A 354 -17.97 -10.48 4.07
CA GLY A 354 -18.41 -9.39 3.21
C GLY A 354 -19.62 -9.79 2.39
N ALA A 355 -19.75 -9.25 1.17
CA ALA A 355 -20.91 -9.51 0.33
C ALA A 355 -20.84 -10.83 -0.46
N ASN A 356 -19.68 -11.51 -0.47
CA ASN A 356 -19.43 -12.69 -1.31
C ASN A 356 -19.17 -13.93 -0.45
N THR A 357 -18.25 -14.79 -0.89
CA THR A 357 -17.92 -16.07 -0.24
C THR A 357 -16.59 -15.99 0.47
N GLU A 358 -16.61 -16.25 1.77
CA GLU A 358 -15.50 -16.43 2.70
C GLU A 358 -15.61 -17.80 3.39
N ILE A 359 -14.61 -18.66 3.23
CA ILE A 359 -14.61 -20.01 3.79
C ILE A 359 -13.40 -20.15 4.72
N GLY A 360 -13.63 -20.43 6.00
CA GLY A 360 -12.55 -20.84 6.92
C GLY A 360 -12.24 -22.32 6.75
N ASN A 361 -11.05 -22.66 6.26
CA ASN A 361 -10.66 -24.04 5.97
C ASN A 361 -9.95 -24.72 7.14
N SER A 362 -9.20 -23.97 7.95
CA SER A 362 -8.41 -24.54 9.05
C SER A 362 -8.26 -23.54 10.19
N ILE A 363 -8.13 -24.07 11.42
CA ILE A 363 -7.99 -23.29 12.66
C ILE A 363 -6.89 -23.88 13.55
N ALA A 364 -6.02 -23.02 14.07
CA ALA A 364 -5.04 -23.33 15.11
C ALA A 364 -5.24 -22.42 16.31
N MET A 365 -4.60 -22.72 17.45
CA MET A 365 -4.60 -21.82 18.60
C MET A 365 -3.24 -21.69 19.26
N ASP A 366 -3.00 -20.56 19.92
CA ASP A 366 -1.87 -20.38 20.83
C ASP A 366 -2.23 -20.78 22.27
N ALA A 367 -1.21 -20.83 23.14
CA ALA A 367 -1.38 -21.15 24.56
C ALA A 367 -2.19 -20.10 25.34
N ALA A 368 -2.42 -18.91 24.79
CA ALA A 368 -3.28 -17.88 25.37
C ALA A 368 -4.76 -18.05 24.96
N GLY A 369 -5.08 -19.02 24.09
CA GLY A 369 -6.42 -19.28 23.61
C GLY A 369 -6.85 -18.35 22.47
N ASN A 370 -5.91 -17.69 21.80
CA ASN A 370 -6.22 -16.97 20.56
C ASN A 370 -6.30 -17.98 19.41
N ALA A 371 -7.35 -17.85 18.60
CA ALA A 371 -7.56 -18.66 17.42
C ALA A 371 -6.93 -18.01 16.18
N TYR A 372 -6.33 -18.81 15.31
CA TYR A 372 -5.80 -18.40 14.02
C TYR A 372 -6.53 -19.19 12.95
N VAL A 373 -7.15 -18.50 11.99
CA VAL A 373 -7.94 -19.13 10.92
C VAL A 373 -7.33 -18.77 9.58
N THR A 374 -7.24 -19.73 8.67
CA THR A 374 -6.97 -19.48 7.26
C THR A 374 -8.09 -20.01 6.38
N GLY A 375 -8.15 -19.51 5.16
CA GLY A 375 -9.19 -19.87 4.22
C GLY A 375 -9.05 -19.16 2.90
N ASN A 376 -10.14 -19.12 2.15
CA ASN A 376 -10.24 -18.39 0.89
C ASN A 376 -11.45 -17.43 0.88
N PHE A 377 -11.30 -16.31 0.18
CA PHE A 377 -12.35 -15.29 0.06
C PHE A 377 -12.45 -14.73 -1.36
N SER A 378 -13.58 -14.12 -1.71
CA SER A 378 -13.84 -13.54 -3.03
C SER A 378 -14.36 -12.10 -2.94
N GLY A 379 -14.01 -11.27 -3.93
CA GLY A 379 -14.39 -9.84 -3.90
C GLY A 379 -13.81 -9.10 -2.69
N THR A 380 -14.63 -8.34 -1.96
CA THR A 380 -14.19 -7.58 -0.77
C THR A 380 -14.81 -8.15 0.50
N THR A 381 -14.00 -8.32 1.54
CA THR A 381 -14.44 -8.83 2.85
C THR A 381 -13.94 -7.98 4.01
N SER A 382 -14.71 -7.94 5.11
CA SER A 382 -14.37 -7.24 6.35
C SER A 382 -14.15 -8.26 7.47
N LEU A 383 -12.89 -8.49 7.83
CA LEU A 383 -12.49 -9.38 8.93
C LEU A 383 -12.08 -8.53 10.13
N GLY A 384 -13.03 -8.29 11.04
CA GLY A 384 -12.85 -7.36 12.15
C GLY A 384 -12.78 -5.91 11.65
N SER A 385 -11.71 -5.19 11.99
CA SER A 385 -11.45 -3.83 11.49
C SER A 385 -10.73 -3.79 10.14
N GLN A 386 -10.29 -4.93 9.62
CA GLN A 386 -9.49 -5.02 8.40
C GLN A 386 -10.36 -5.33 7.18
N ASN A 387 -10.11 -4.61 6.09
CA ASN A 387 -10.77 -4.84 4.82
C ASN A 387 -9.78 -5.47 3.84
N LEU A 388 -10.12 -6.64 3.32
CA LEU A 388 -9.33 -7.35 2.33
C LEU A 388 -10.06 -7.33 0.99
N SER A 389 -9.30 -7.23 -0.09
CA SER A 389 -9.81 -7.27 -1.46
C SER A 389 -9.09 -8.37 -2.23
N SER A 390 -9.86 -9.28 -2.81
CA SER A 390 -9.35 -10.29 -3.72
C SER A 390 -8.94 -9.64 -5.05
N MET A 391 -7.83 -10.10 -5.61
CA MET A 391 -7.28 -9.76 -6.92
C MET A 391 -7.78 -10.69 -8.04
N GLY A 392 -8.55 -11.74 -7.69
CA GLY A 392 -8.97 -12.82 -8.59
C GLY A 392 -10.33 -13.40 -8.26
N SER A 393 -10.50 -14.70 -8.47
CA SER A 393 -11.74 -15.42 -8.15
C SER A 393 -11.85 -15.75 -6.67
N TYR A 394 -10.77 -16.28 -6.10
CA TYR A 394 -10.61 -16.57 -4.69
C TYR A 394 -9.17 -16.29 -4.32
N ASP A 395 -8.94 -15.64 -3.18
CA ASP A 395 -7.61 -15.44 -2.62
C ASP A 395 -7.55 -15.92 -1.18
N VAL A 396 -6.33 -16.06 -0.66
CA VAL A 396 -6.07 -16.54 0.69
C VAL A 396 -6.33 -15.44 1.71
N PHE A 397 -6.96 -15.77 2.82
CA PHE A 397 -6.89 -14.96 4.03
C PHE A 397 -6.26 -15.74 5.20
N ALA A 398 -5.70 -15.00 6.15
CA ALA A 398 -5.46 -15.49 7.50
C ALA A 398 -5.86 -14.41 8.50
N PHE A 399 -6.45 -14.79 9.63
CA PHE A 399 -6.78 -13.85 10.70
C PHE A 399 -6.55 -14.45 12.08
N LYS A 400 -6.34 -13.59 13.08
CA LYS A 400 -6.29 -13.96 14.50
C LYS A 400 -7.50 -13.42 15.23
N ALA A 401 -8.16 -14.26 16.01
CA ALA A 401 -9.20 -13.87 16.95
C ALA A 401 -8.76 -14.13 18.40
N ASP A 402 -9.15 -13.24 19.32
CA ASP A 402 -8.94 -13.46 20.75
C ASP A 402 -9.85 -14.56 21.31
N ALA A 403 -9.65 -14.93 22.58
CA ALA A 403 -10.44 -15.97 23.25
C ALA A 403 -11.95 -15.64 23.39
N THR A 404 -12.35 -14.41 23.10
CA THR A 404 -13.75 -13.95 23.07
C THR A 404 -14.33 -13.84 21.67
N GLY A 405 -13.53 -14.14 20.63
CA GLY A 405 -13.94 -14.13 19.23
C GLY A 405 -13.72 -12.80 18.51
N ASN A 406 -13.07 -11.80 19.12
CA ASN A 406 -12.77 -10.56 18.42
C ASN A 406 -11.57 -10.74 17.50
N ILE A 407 -11.73 -10.44 16.21
CA ILE A 407 -10.63 -10.46 15.25
C ILE A 407 -9.68 -9.30 15.54
N LEU A 408 -8.42 -9.63 15.84
CA LEU A 408 -7.34 -8.71 16.21
C LEU A 408 -6.60 -8.19 14.97
N TRP A 409 -6.35 -9.07 14.00
CA TRP A 409 -5.72 -8.75 12.72
C TRP A 409 -6.20 -9.72 11.65
N ALA A 410 -6.14 -9.29 10.40
CA ALA A 410 -6.37 -10.13 9.22
C ALA A 410 -5.46 -9.69 8.08
N VAL A 411 -4.97 -10.65 7.32
CA VAL A 411 -4.11 -10.47 6.15
C VAL A 411 -4.66 -11.26 4.97
N GLY A 412 -4.46 -10.74 3.77
CA GLY A 412 -4.83 -11.40 2.53
C GLY A 412 -3.62 -11.58 1.62
N GLY A 413 -3.68 -12.55 0.72
CA GLY A 413 -2.68 -12.72 -0.32
C GLY A 413 -3.18 -13.63 -1.44
N GLY A 414 -2.69 -13.38 -2.64
CA GLY A 414 -3.14 -14.09 -3.84
C GLY A 414 -2.93 -13.28 -5.11
N GLY A 415 -3.69 -13.57 -6.15
CA GLY A 415 -3.41 -13.18 -7.52
C GLY A 415 -4.63 -13.11 -8.42
N PRO A 416 -4.45 -13.00 -9.74
CA PRO A 416 -5.57 -12.93 -10.67
C PRO A 416 -6.39 -14.24 -10.80
N ASN A 417 -5.86 -15.36 -10.33
CA ASN A 417 -6.48 -16.68 -10.43
C ASN A 417 -7.07 -17.10 -9.07
N SER A 418 -7.34 -18.40 -8.89
CA SER A 418 -7.81 -18.94 -7.63
C SER A 418 -6.63 -19.34 -6.77
N ASP A 419 -6.58 -18.85 -5.54
CA ASP A 419 -5.60 -19.21 -4.53
C ASP A 419 -6.35 -19.57 -3.24
N SER A 420 -5.82 -20.54 -2.48
CA SER A 420 -6.51 -21.05 -1.28
C SER A 420 -5.53 -21.39 -0.17
N GLY A 421 -5.83 -20.90 1.05
CA GLY A 421 -5.20 -21.34 2.28
C GLY A 421 -5.95 -22.53 2.84
N THR A 422 -5.28 -23.66 3.00
CA THR A 422 -5.91 -24.94 3.36
C THR A 422 -5.55 -25.39 4.77
N GLY A 423 -4.37 -25.00 5.27
CA GLY A 423 -3.87 -25.42 6.58
C GLY A 423 -3.17 -24.28 7.30
N ILE A 424 -3.37 -24.19 8.62
CA ILE A 424 -2.70 -23.22 9.49
C ILE A 424 -2.18 -23.89 10.76
N VAL A 425 -1.01 -23.48 11.24
CA VAL A 425 -0.46 -23.91 12.53
C VAL A 425 0.23 -22.74 13.23
N ALA A 426 0.20 -22.72 14.56
CA ALA A 426 1.00 -21.80 15.36
C ALA A 426 2.10 -22.58 16.11
N ASP A 427 3.33 -22.07 16.09
CA ASP A 427 4.42 -22.65 16.88
C ASP A 427 4.41 -22.13 18.33
N ALA A 428 5.23 -22.74 19.19
CA ALA A 428 5.34 -22.36 20.60
C ALA A 428 5.91 -20.94 20.82
N ALA A 429 6.53 -20.34 19.79
CA ALA A 429 7.00 -18.96 19.83
C ALA A 429 5.91 -17.96 19.38
N GLY A 430 4.74 -18.45 18.96
CA GLY A 430 3.60 -17.63 18.51
C GLY A 430 3.69 -17.20 17.05
N LYS A 431 4.62 -17.77 16.27
CA LYS A 431 4.63 -17.60 14.80
C LYS A 431 3.56 -18.49 14.18
N VAL A 432 2.96 -18.00 13.12
CA VAL A 432 1.83 -18.63 12.46
C VAL A 432 2.26 -19.01 11.06
N TYR A 433 1.94 -20.21 10.61
CA TYR A 433 2.33 -20.71 9.30
C TYR A 433 1.08 -21.14 8.56
N VAL A 434 0.94 -20.69 7.32
CA VAL A 434 -0.16 -21.03 6.42
C VAL A 434 0.41 -21.79 5.23
N THR A 435 -0.21 -22.91 4.91
CA THR A 435 0.02 -23.64 3.66
C THR A 435 -1.21 -23.57 2.77
N GLY A 436 -1.00 -23.77 1.48
CA GLY A 436 -2.09 -23.89 0.52
C GLY A 436 -1.57 -24.04 -0.89
N HIS A 437 -2.32 -23.55 -1.85
CA HIS A 437 -1.93 -23.54 -3.26
C HIS A 437 -2.35 -22.25 -3.96
N PHE A 438 -1.61 -21.91 -5.01
CA PHE A 438 -1.84 -20.71 -5.81
C PHE A 438 -1.60 -20.97 -7.30
N GLN A 439 -2.22 -20.18 -8.18
CA GLN A 439 -2.05 -20.31 -9.64
C GLN A 439 -1.58 -19.02 -10.30
N GLY A 440 -0.58 -19.14 -11.17
CA GLY A 440 -0.01 -18.00 -11.90
C GLY A 440 0.85 -17.16 -10.98
N THR A 441 0.52 -15.89 -10.77
CA THR A 441 1.29 -14.99 -9.90
C THR A 441 0.47 -14.64 -8.68
N ALA A 442 0.97 -14.95 -7.49
CA ALA A 442 0.34 -14.60 -6.22
C ALA A 442 1.25 -13.66 -5.42
N ILE A 443 0.64 -12.70 -4.73
CA ILE A 443 1.31 -11.72 -3.88
C ILE A 443 0.86 -11.93 -2.45
N PHE A 444 1.82 -12.25 -1.59
CA PHE A 444 1.64 -12.35 -0.16
C PHE A 444 2.51 -11.28 0.48
N GLY A 445 1.91 -10.12 0.68
CA GLY A 445 2.64 -8.96 1.15
C GLY A 445 3.65 -8.38 0.19
N SER A 446 4.87 -8.23 0.69
CA SER A 446 6.01 -7.85 -0.15
C SER A 446 6.56 -8.98 -1.01
N ARG A 447 6.02 -10.21 -0.93
CA ARG A 447 6.50 -11.37 -1.67
C ARG A 447 5.62 -11.67 -2.87
N THR A 448 6.24 -11.84 -4.03
CA THR A 448 5.59 -12.30 -5.25
C THR A 448 6.07 -13.71 -5.54
N LEU A 449 5.13 -14.65 -5.61
CA LEU A 449 5.33 -16.03 -6.03
C LEU A 449 4.83 -16.21 -7.46
N THR A 450 5.42 -17.13 -8.19
CA THR A 450 5.01 -17.43 -9.57
C THR A 450 5.02 -18.94 -9.76
N SER A 451 3.87 -19.50 -10.12
CA SER A 451 3.74 -20.92 -10.39
C SER A 451 4.43 -21.27 -11.71
N ALA A 452 5.10 -22.42 -11.76
CA ALA A 452 5.72 -22.90 -12.99
C ALA A 452 4.72 -23.54 -13.96
N GLY A 453 3.51 -23.86 -13.48
CA GLY A 453 2.47 -24.53 -14.23
C GLY A 453 1.06 -24.22 -13.71
N SER A 454 0.36 -25.26 -13.24
CA SER A 454 -1.01 -25.14 -12.72
C SER A 454 -0.99 -24.54 -11.31
N PHE A 455 -1.35 -25.34 -10.30
CA PHE A 455 -1.30 -24.93 -8.91
C PHE A 455 0.07 -25.28 -8.36
N ASP A 456 0.73 -24.34 -7.69
CA ASP A 456 1.94 -24.61 -6.92
C ASP A 456 1.61 -24.43 -5.43
N MET A 457 2.31 -25.18 -4.57
CA MET A 457 2.13 -25.10 -3.12
C MET A 457 2.94 -23.93 -2.56
N PHE A 458 2.40 -23.25 -1.55
CA PHE A 458 3.11 -22.23 -0.78
C PHE A 458 3.12 -22.55 0.71
N VAL A 459 4.15 -22.04 1.41
CA VAL A 459 4.21 -21.95 2.87
C VAL A 459 4.65 -20.55 3.26
N ILE A 460 3.82 -19.85 4.03
CA ILE A 460 4.07 -18.48 4.47
C ILE A 460 3.99 -18.42 5.98
N GLN A 461 4.97 -17.75 6.58
CA GLN A 461 4.98 -17.44 8.00
C GLN A 461 4.45 -16.02 8.21
N TYR A 462 3.58 -15.85 9.20
CA TYR A 462 3.19 -14.58 9.80
C TYR A 462 3.66 -14.52 11.25
N THR A 463 3.82 -13.31 11.77
CA THR A 463 4.14 -13.07 13.17
C THR A 463 2.86 -13.04 14.01
N SER A 464 3.00 -13.08 15.34
CA SER A 464 1.84 -13.17 16.24
C SER A 464 0.83 -12.02 16.12
N ASP A 465 1.25 -10.90 15.54
CA ASP A 465 0.49 -9.68 15.25
C ASP A 465 0.07 -9.53 13.78
N GLY A 466 0.42 -10.48 12.90
CA GLY A 466 -0.06 -10.51 11.53
C GLY A 466 0.50 -9.40 10.64
N GLU A 467 1.60 -8.76 11.01
CA GLU A 467 2.10 -7.59 10.28
C GLU A 467 2.86 -7.95 8.99
N ASP A 468 2.50 -7.22 7.94
CA ASP A 468 3.16 -7.16 6.65
C ASP A 468 3.73 -5.77 6.44
N ILE A 469 5.03 -5.67 6.15
CA ILE A 469 5.67 -4.35 6.02
C ILE A 469 5.18 -3.67 4.74
N VAL A 470 4.16 -2.83 4.88
CA VAL A 470 4.01 -1.62 4.09
C VAL A 470 4.92 -0.56 4.72
N SER A 471 5.65 0.17 3.89
CA SER A 471 6.63 1.20 4.26
C SER A 471 6.23 2.07 5.46
N LEU A 472 7.19 2.31 6.37
CA LEU A 472 7.18 3.28 7.48
C LEU A 472 6.63 4.67 7.08
N THR A 473 5.31 4.79 7.02
CA THR A 473 4.58 6.06 7.06
C THR A 473 3.22 5.79 7.71
N ASN A 474 3.11 6.19 8.99
CA ASN A 474 1.90 6.29 9.81
C ASN A 474 1.51 5.03 10.62
N LEU A 475 2.22 4.79 11.73
CA LEU A 475 1.62 4.12 12.89
C LEU A 475 0.80 5.15 13.68
N SER A 476 -0.33 4.71 14.24
CA SER A 476 -1.22 5.52 15.09
C SER A 476 -1.01 5.20 16.58
N ASP A 477 -1.23 6.19 17.45
CA ASP A 477 -0.98 6.15 18.91
C ASP A 477 -1.62 4.98 19.65
N SER A 478 -2.62 4.29 19.10
CA SER A 478 -3.24 3.11 19.73
C SER A 478 -2.49 1.79 19.52
N GLN A 479 -1.45 1.79 18.67
CA GLN A 479 -0.65 0.61 18.36
C GLN A 479 0.70 0.59 19.10
N ASP A 480 1.00 1.63 19.88
CA ASP A 480 2.19 1.68 20.72
C ASP A 480 1.98 0.90 22.03
N LYS A 481 2.89 -0.01 22.33
CA LYS A 481 2.91 -0.82 23.56
C LYS A 481 4.24 -0.68 24.32
N ASP A 482 5.00 0.39 24.06
CA ASP A 482 6.10 0.76 24.96
C ASP A 482 5.53 1.22 26.33
N ILE A 483 6.17 0.77 27.41
CA ILE A 483 5.80 1.08 28.80
C ILE A 483 6.76 2.15 29.37
N ASP A 484 7.77 2.58 28.61
CA ASP A 484 8.70 3.65 28.97
C ASP A 484 8.40 4.96 28.21
N PRO A 485 7.64 5.89 28.83
CA PRO A 485 7.26 7.16 28.20
C PRO A 485 8.43 8.15 28.03
N THR A 486 9.69 7.75 28.32
CA THR A 486 10.86 8.64 28.28
C THR A 486 11.78 8.40 27.08
N ASN A 487 11.51 7.39 26.25
CA ASN A 487 12.31 7.05 25.06
C ASN A 487 11.59 7.27 23.72
N GLU A 488 10.35 7.73 23.74
CA GLU A 488 9.66 8.08 22.50
C GLU A 488 9.91 9.53 22.11
N LEU A 489 10.16 9.73 20.82
CA LEU A 489 10.09 11.03 20.16
C LEU A 489 8.60 11.42 20.05
N GLN A 490 8.00 11.82 21.17
CA GLN A 490 6.61 12.23 21.19
C GLN A 490 6.46 13.60 20.52
N ASN A 491 5.58 13.66 19.52
CA ASN A 491 5.13 14.86 18.82
C ASN A 491 6.23 15.83 18.38
N LEU A 492 6.83 15.52 17.23
CA LEU A 492 7.49 16.52 16.42
C LEU A 492 6.44 17.47 15.81
N ASP A 493 5.97 18.44 16.58
CA ASP A 493 5.17 19.54 16.07
C ASP A 493 6.08 20.52 15.29
N LEU A 494 6.03 20.42 13.97
CA LEU A 494 6.79 21.26 13.04
C LEU A 494 6.08 22.58 12.71
N SER A 495 4.98 22.93 13.40
CA SER A 495 4.21 24.15 13.11
C SER A 495 4.76 25.43 13.78
N GLY A 496 5.85 25.34 14.55
CA GLY A 496 6.40 26.45 15.34
C GLY A 496 7.90 26.76 15.12
N ALA A 497 8.31 27.97 15.50
CA ALA A 497 9.66 28.53 15.27
C ALA A 497 10.78 28.01 16.20
N THR A 498 10.49 27.06 17.09
CA THR A 498 11.47 26.51 18.04
C THR A 498 11.19 25.05 18.33
N LEU A 499 12.22 24.19 18.20
CA LEU A 499 12.19 22.84 18.76
C LEU A 499 12.65 22.91 20.21
N SER A 500 11.74 22.62 21.14
CA SER A 500 12.08 22.47 22.55
C SER A 500 12.31 21.00 22.85
N ILE A 501 13.49 20.65 23.37
CA ILE A 501 13.78 19.31 23.88
C ILE A 501 13.69 19.39 25.41
N GLU A 502 13.14 18.36 26.06
CA GLU A 502 12.67 18.33 27.46
C GLU A 502 13.66 18.72 28.58
N ASN A 503 14.89 19.13 28.26
CA ASN A 503 15.84 19.71 29.22
C ASN A 503 15.93 21.25 29.16
N GLY A 504 14.98 21.94 28.54
CA GLY A 504 14.95 23.42 28.49
C GLY A 504 15.97 24.03 27.51
N ASN A 505 16.60 23.21 26.68
CA ASN A 505 17.44 23.67 25.57
C ASN A 505 16.58 23.83 24.31
N THR A 506 16.69 24.99 23.68
CA THR A 506 16.04 25.29 22.39
C THR A 506 17.07 25.21 21.27
N ILE A 507 16.75 24.45 20.21
CA ILE A 507 17.51 24.52 18.96
C ILE A 507 16.75 25.46 18.02
N ASP A 508 17.43 26.52 17.60
CA ASP A 508 16.91 27.49 16.63
C ASP A 508 16.94 26.89 15.23
N LEU A 509 15.77 26.43 14.78
CA LEU A 509 15.57 25.82 13.47
C LEU A 509 15.54 26.84 12.32
N THR A 510 15.61 28.15 12.60
CA THR A 510 15.68 29.19 11.55
C THR A 510 16.96 29.14 10.71
N SER A 511 17.91 28.26 11.05
CA SER A 511 19.22 28.14 10.43
C SER A 511 19.39 26.96 9.45
N LEU A 512 18.37 26.10 9.22
CA LEU A 512 18.49 24.93 8.35
C LEU A 512 17.77 25.10 6.99
N PRO A 513 18.36 24.70 5.82
CA PRO A 513 18.07 25.36 4.55
C PRO A 513 17.03 24.69 3.62
N PHE A 514 16.21 23.72 4.05
CA PHE A 514 15.47 22.87 3.08
C PHE A 514 14.00 22.52 3.37
N ALA A 515 13.21 23.39 4.02
CA ALA A 515 11.76 23.18 4.12
C ALA A 515 10.97 24.39 3.60
N SER A 516 10.69 24.45 2.28
CA SER A 516 9.61 25.30 1.71
C SER A 516 9.46 25.26 0.18
N ASN A 517 9.63 24.12 -0.51
CA ASN A 517 9.44 24.06 -1.97
C ASN A 517 8.48 22.94 -2.45
N TRP A 518 7.16 23.11 -2.23
CA TRP A 518 5.97 22.69 -3.04
C TRP A 518 5.75 21.22 -3.57
N ASN A 519 4.46 20.78 -3.64
CA ASN A 519 3.92 19.73 -4.55
C ASN A 519 2.71 20.26 -5.38
N LEU A 520 2.31 19.57 -6.48
CA LEU A 520 2.21 20.07 -7.86
C LEU A 520 0.93 19.71 -8.67
N SER A 521 -0.14 19.09 -8.14
CA SER A 521 -1.19 18.51 -9.02
C SER A 521 -2.61 19.07 -8.85
N GLY A 522 -2.88 20.34 -9.17
CA GLY A 522 -4.27 20.78 -9.37
C GLY A 522 -5.00 19.85 -10.36
N ASN A 523 -6.13 19.25 -9.96
CA ASN A 523 -6.84 18.16 -10.66
C ASN A 523 -8.38 18.31 -10.60
N ALA A 524 -9.11 17.61 -11.49
CA ALA A 524 -10.56 17.74 -11.71
C ALA A 524 -11.39 17.68 -10.41
N GLY A 525 -12.22 18.71 -10.18
CA GLY A 525 -12.93 18.95 -8.90
C GLY A 525 -12.55 20.25 -8.20
N THR A 526 -11.73 21.11 -8.81
CA THR A 526 -11.33 22.40 -8.21
C THR A 526 -12.49 23.39 -8.12
N ASP A 527 -12.79 23.80 -6.90
CA ASP A 527 -13.73 24.88 -6.54
C ASP A 527 -12.96 26.20 -6.26
N THR A 528 -13.46 27.30 -6.84
CA THR A 528 -12.91 28.67 -6.74
C THR A 528 -13.06 29.30 -5.36
N THR A 529 -13.74 28.65 -4.41
CA THR A 529 -13.87 29.07 -3.01
C THR A 529 -12.79 28.48 -2.09
N VAL A 530 -12.01 27.49 -2.55
CA VAL A 530 -11.01 26.79 -1.72
C VAL A 530 -9.64 26.61 -2.38
N ASN A 531 -9.51 26.69 -3.71
CA ASN A 531 -8.22 26.44 -4.40
C ASN A 531 -7.71 27.68 -5.12
N PHE A 532 -6.71 28.37 -4.52
CA PHE A 532 -5.98 29.46 -5.15
C PHE A 532 -4.47 29.32 -4.91
N ILE A 533 -3.67 29.72 -5.90
CA ILE A 533 -2.22 29.95 -5.73
C ILE A 533 -2.09 31.39 -5.21
N GLY A 534 -1.89 31.56 -3.90
CA GLY A 534 -1.74 32.88 -3.28
C GLY A 534 -1.62 32.83 -1.76
N THR A 535 -1.47 33.99 -1.13
CA THR A 535 -1.40 34.14 0.33
C THR A 535 -2.63 34.91 0.85
N THR A 536 -2.96 34.76 2.13
CA THR A 536 -4.04 35.51 2.81
C THR A 536 -3.55 36.76 3.53
N ASP A 537 -2.25 37.00 3.53
CA ASP A 537 -1.60 38.16 4.13
C ASP A 537 -1.39 39.29 3.11
N THR A 538 -0.83 40.41 3.57
CA THR A 538 -0.50 41.54 2.70
C THR A 538 0.95 41.50 2.22
N MET A 539 1.61 40.34 2.28
CA MET A 539 3.00 40.20 1.87
C MET A 539 3.10 39.99 0.35
N PRO A 540 4.19 40.46 -0.30
CA PRO A 540 4.43 40.17 -1.70
C PRO A 540 4.63 38.67 -1.98
N MET A 541 4.07 38.18 -3.08
CA MET A 541 4.30 36.82 -3.56
C MET A 541 5.40 36.82 -4.64
N ASP A 542 6.50 36.08 -4.41
CA ASP A 542 7.63 35.94 -5.34
C ASP A 542 7.60 34.60 -6.07
N PHE A 543 7.75 34.63 -7.39
CA PHE A 543 8.11 33.47 -8.21
C PHE A 543 9.61 33.52 -8.49
N ARG A 544 10.32 32.43 -8.22
CA ARG A 544 11.78 32.33 -8.35
C ARG A 544 12.19 31.21 -9.31
N VAL A 545 13.25 31.45 -10.08
CA VAL A 545 13.94 30.44 -10.90
C VAL A 545 15.41 30.46 -10.52
N ASN A 546 15.97 29.31 -10.17
CA ASN A 546 17.34 29.21 -9.65
C ASN A 546 17.63 30.18 -8.48
N ASN A 547 16.66 30.29 -7.56
CA ASN A 547 16.67 31.19 -6.39
C ASN A 547 16.69 32.71 -6.70
N GLU A 548 16.55 33.12 -7.95
CA GLU A 548 16.39 34.53 -8.35
C GLU A 548 14.92 34.88 -8.56
N ARG A 549 14.50 36.04 -8.07
CA ARG A 549 13.14 36.56 -8.29
C ARG A 549 12.96 36.91 -9.77
N VAL A 550 11.99 36.26 -10.42
CA VAL A 550 11.64 36.50 -11.83
C VAL A 550 10.30 37.22 -12.00
N LEU A 551 9.40 37.09 -11.01
CA LEU A 551 8.10 37.77 -10.96
C LEU A 551 7.70 38.01 -9.50
N ARG A 552 7.16 39.20 -9.21
CA ARG A 552 6.55 39.54 -7.93
C ARG A 552 5.16 40.11 -8.13
N LEU A 553 4.23 39.69 -7.29
CA LEU A 553 2.91 40.28 -7.12
C LEU A 553 2.88 41.00 -5.77
N GLU A 554 2.76 42.34 -5.78
CA GLU A 554 2.67 43.12 -4.55
C GLU A 554 1.22 43.50 -4.27
N TYR A 555 0.78 43.24 -3.05
CA TYR A 555 -0.50 43.69 -2.56
C TYR A 555 -0.53 45.23 -2.48
N ALA A 556 -1.50 45.86 -3.14
CA ALA A 556 -1.74 47.29 -3.04
C ALA A 556 -3.25 47.60 -3.08
N LYS A 557 -3.69 48.50 -2.19
CA LYS A 557 -5.10 48.80 -1.92
C LYS A 557 -5.41 50.27 -2.21
N ILE A 558 -6.55 50.52 -2.86
CA ILE A 558 -7.09 51.86 -3.15
C ILE A 558 -8.50 51.93 -2.56
N GLY A 559 -8.65 52.51 -1.36
CA GLY A 559 -9.95 52.53 -0.69
C GLY A 559 -10.50 51.11 -0.50
N PRO A 560 -11.70 50.75 -1.02
CA PRO A 560 -12.23 49.39 -0.93
C PRO A 560 -11.74 48.44 -2.04
N HIS A 561 -11.00 48.93 -3.04
CA HIS A 561 -10.59 48.15 -4.21
C HIS A 561 -9.13 47.70 -4.13
N PHE A 562 -8.82 46.57 -4.78
CA PHE A 562 -7.48 46.01 -4.88
C PHE A 562 -6.90 46.27 -6.28
N ALA A 563 -5.66 46.72 -6.35
CA ALA A 563 -4.95 46.96 -7.60
C ALA A 563 -3.47 46.55 -7.40
N PRO A 564 -3.14 45.26 -7.54
CA PRO A 564 -1.80 44.77 -7.26
C PRO A 564 -0.77 45.38 -8.22
N ASN A 565 0.48 45.45 -7.78
CA ASN A 565 1.58 45.76 -8.67
C ASN A 565 2.16 44.46 -9.23
N ILE A 566 2.50 44.45 -10.52
CA ILE A 566 3.13 43.31 -11.20
C ILE A 566 4.57 43.70 -11.54
N ILE A 567 5.55 42.95 -11.02
CA ILE A 567 6.97 43.27 -11.17
C ILE A 567 7.75 42.06 -11.70
N GLY A 568 7.90 41.98 -13.02
CA GLY A 568 8.71 40.99 -13.72
C GLY A 568 10.15 41.44 -13.98
N GLY A 569 11.01 40.49 -14.33
CA GLY A 569 12.42 40.74 -14.70
C GLY A 569 13.38 40.62 -13.53
N THR A 570 14.50 41.35 -13.57
CA THR A 570 15.54 41.30 -12.52
C THR A 570 14.95 41.59 -11.13
N SER A 571 15.55 40.96 -10.11
CA SER A 571 15.18 41.17 -8.70
C SER A 571 15.36 42.61 -8.22
N LYS A 572 16.06 43.47 -9.00
CA LYS A 572 16.23 44.90 -8.73
C LYS A 572 15.10 45.79 -9.24
N ASN A 573 14.25 45.32 -10.15
CA ASN A 573 13.09 46.11 -10.60
C ASN A 573 12.17 46.38 -9.42
N ALA A 574 11.70 47.62 -9.28
CA ALA A 574 10.99 48.06 -8.09
C ALA A 574 9.82 48.97 -8.40
N VAL A 575 8.87 48.99 -7.49
CA VAL A 575 7.76 49.94 -7.46
C VAL A 575 7.87 50.70 -6.13
N ASN A 576 7.63 52.02 -6.15
CA ASN A 576 7.73 52.82 -4.93
C ASN A 576 6.64 52.44 -3.90
N PRO A 577 6.91 52.59 -2.59
CA PRO A 577 5.91 52.36 -1.56
C PRO A 577 4.66 53.23 -1.75
N GLY A 578 3.47 52.64 -1.57
CA GLY A 578 2.19 53.33 -1.70
C GLY A 578 1.66 53.44 -3.13
N VAL A 579 2.43 53.01 -4.13
CA VAL A 579 2.00 52.89 -5.51
C VAL A 579 1.10 51.67 -5.68
N TYR A 580 0.08 51.80 -6.53
CA TYR A 580 -0.88 50.75 -6.84
C TYR A 580 -1.13 50.65 -8.35
N GLY A 581 -1.49 49.45 -8.82
CA GLY A 581 -1.75 49.17 -10.23
C GLY A 581 -0.56 49.40 -11.17
N ALA A 582 0.67 49.39 -10.65
CA ALA A 582 1.87 49.55 -11.46
C ALA A 582 2.25 48.25 -12.17
N THR A 583 2.88 48.38 -13.34
CA THR A 583 3.36 47.22 -14.11
C THR A 583 4.80 47.42 -14.57
N ILE A 584 5.67 46.48 -14.22
CA ILE A 584 6.96 46.26 -14.87
C ILE A 584 6.91 44.88 -15.51
N SER A 585 6.80 44.80 -16.84
CA SER A 585 6.59 43.51 -17.52
C SER A 585 7.85 42.63 -17.57
N GLY A 586 9.04 43.22 -17.41
CA GLY A 586 10.31 42.49 -17.48
C GLY A 586 11.54 43.39 -17.58
N GLY A 587 12.66 42.80 -17.99
CA GLY A 587 13.92 43.50 -18.22
C GLY A 587 14.70 43.84 -16.93
N GLY A 588 15.58 44.83 -17.06
CA GLY A 588 16.58 45.23 -16.08
C GLY A 588 17.79 44.29 -16.07
N THR A 589 18.87 44.74 -15.43
CA THR A 589 20.09 43.95 -15.18
C THR A 589 20.48 44.08 -13.70
N GLY A 590 21.50 43.34 -13.25
CA GLY A 590 21.95 43.38 -11.86
C GLY A 590 22.32 44.77 -11.32
N THR A 591 22.63 45.72 -12.21
CA THR A 591 22.97 47.12 -11.87
C THR A 591 22.04 48.16 -12.48
N ALA A 592 21.04 47.75 -13.28
CA ALA A 592 20.20 48.65 -14.07
C ALA A 592 18.72 48.26 -13.94
N ALA A 593 18.07 48.76 -12.89
CA ALA A 593 16.69 48.42 -12.55
C ALA A 593 15.68 49.35 -13.22
N ASN A 594 14.53 48.80 -13.61
CA ASN A 594 13.35 49.58 -13.95
C ASN A 594 12.60 49.98 -12.67
N LEU A 595 12.02 51.17 -12.66
CA LEU A 595 11.34 51.76 -11.52
C LEU A 595 9.98 52.33 -11.94
N VAL A 596 8.93 52.02 -11.18
CA VAL A 596 7.66 52.77 -11.27
C VAL A 596 7.48 53.58 -10.00
N THR A 597 7.36 54.90 -10.15
CA THR A 597 7.30 55.85 -9.03
C THR A 597 5.88 56.27 -8.65
N GLY A 598 4.91 56.09 -9.56
CA GLY A 598 3.53 56.54 -9.39
C GLY A 598 2.49 55.53 -9.84
N SER A 599 1.28 55.64 -9.27
CA SER A 599 0.18 54.70 -9.52
C SER A 599 -0.22 54.63 -11.00
N GLY A 600 -0.48 53.41 -11.49
CA GLY A 600 -0.77 53.14 -12.90
C GLY A 600 0.42 53.28 -13.86
N GLY A 601 1.62 53.58 -13.36
CA GLY A 601 2.82 53.67 -14.19
C GLY A 601 3.23 52.31 -14.78
N THR A 602 3.71 52.32 -16.01
CA THR A 602 4.05 51.11 -16.76
C THR A 602 5.43 51.19 -17.40
N VAL A 603 6.25 50.16 -17.16
CA VAL A 603 7.50 49.92 -17.90
C VAL A 603 7.43 48.55 -18.57
N SER A 604 7.38 48.52 -19.90
CA SER A 604 7.22 47.26 -20.64
C SER A 604 8.51 46.42 -20.74
N GLY A 605 9.68 47.00 -20.42
CA GLY A 605 10.97 46.29 -20.44
C GLY A 605 12.18 47.23 -20.47
N GLY A 606 13.31 46.75 -20.99
CA GLY A 606 14.54 47.54 -21.07
C GLY A 606 15.29 47.64 -19.74
N SER A 607 16.16 48.63 -19.55
CA SER A 607 16.95 48.80 -18.31
C SER A 607 17.09 50.25 -17.86
N THR A 608 17.08 50.51 -16.55
CA THR A 608 17.11 51.88 -15.99
C THR A 608 15.98 52.79 -16.49
N ASN A 609 14.79 52.23 -16.71
CA ASN A 609 13.64 53.01 -17.13
C ASN A 609 12.77 53.40 -15.92
N THR A 610 12.27 54.63 -15.91
CA THR A 610 11.41 55.16 -14.84
C THR A 610 10.08 55.63 -15.39
N ALA A 611 8.96 55.18 -14.82
CA ALA A 611 7.62 55.68 -15.16
C ALA A 611 6.88 56.18 -13.91
N ASP A 612 6.28 57.36 -14.00
CA ASP A 612 5.49 57.96 -12.92
C ASP A 612 3.98 57.73 -13.11
N ILE A 613 3.13 58.54 -12.48
CA ILE A 613 1.67 58.38 -12.40
C ILE A 613 1.04 58.27 -13.79
N ASN A 614 0.42 57.11 -14.08
CA ASN A 614 -0.18 56.76 -15.36
C ASN A 614 0.74 56.99 -16.58
N ALA A 615 2.05 57.04 -16.35
CA ALA A 615 3.05 57.25 -17.38
C ALA A 615 3.51 55.91 -17.96
N VAL A 616 4.02 55.93 -19.19
CA VAL A 616 4.43 54.70 -19.89
C VAL A 616 5.84 54.84 -20.45
N VAL A 617 6.69 53.83 -20.18
CA VAL A 617 7.94 53.61 -20.91
C VAL A 617 7.85 52.28 -21.66
N GLY A 618 7.87 52.33 -23.00
CA GLY A 618 7.76 51.15 -23.86
C GLY A 618 8.99 50.23 -23.84
N GLY A 619 10.15 50.72 -23.37
CA GLY A 619 11.38 49.95 -23.25
C GLY A 619 12.63 50.82 -23.39
N GLY A 620 13.73 50.25 -23.90
CA GLY A 620 14.99 50.98 -24.10
C GLY A 620 15.83 51.11 -22.83
N THR A 621 16.72 52.10 -22.77
CA THR A 621 17.65 52.25 -21.64
C THR A 621 17.74 53.69 -21.13
N PHE A 622 17.73 53.91 -19.81
CA PHE A 622 17.78 55.25 -19.18
C PHE A 622 16.62 56.18 -19.56
N ASN A 623 15.44 55.66 -19.88
CA ASN A 623 14.30 56.50 -20.24
C ASN A 623 13.48 56.89 -19.00
N THR A 624 12.97 58.11 -18.95
CA THR A 624 12.14 58.62 -17.85
C THR A 624 10.83 59.21 -18.39
N ALA A 625 9.69 58.59 -18.07
CA ALA A 625 8.37 59.18 -18.23
C ALA A 625 7.93 59.72 -16.85
N GLY A 626 8.36 60.94 -16.52
CA GLY A 626 8.21 61.55 -15.20
C GLY A 626 6.99 62.47 -15.04
N GLY A 627 6.33 62.84 -16.13
CA GLY A 627 5.09 63.62 -16.08
C GLY A 627 3.86 62.75 -15.90
N VAL A 628 2.81 63.25 -15.25
CA VAL A 628 1.53 62.53 -15.18
C VAL A 628 0.97 62.34 -16.59
N PHE A 629 0.61 61.10 -16.94
CA PHE A 629 0.20 60.69 -18.30
C PHE A 629 1.26 60.93 -19.40
N SER A 630 2.53 61.04 -19.05
CA SER A 630 3.62 61.15 -20.04
C SER A 630 3.93 59.80 -20.68
N ALA A 631 4.55 59.83 -21.87
CA ALA A 631 4.91 58.61 -22.58
C ALA A 631 6.30 58.70 -23.21
N VAL A 632 7.11 57.66 -23.01
CA VAL A 632 8.34 57.41 -23.76
C VAL A 632 8.22 56.08 -24.50
N GLY A 633 8.24 56.11 -25.83
CA GLY A 633 8.10 54.90 -26.65
C GLY A 633 9.27 53.92 -26.53
N GLY A 634 10.47 54.41 -26.23
CA GLY A 634 11.69 53.62 -26.07
C GLY A 634 12.95 54.45 -26.34
N GLY A 635 14.02 53.80 -26.82
CA GLY A 635 15.29 54.48 -27.15
C GLY A 635 16.26 54.59 -25.98
N THR A 636 17.16 55.58 -26.00
CA THR A 636 18.16 55.75 -24.93
C THR A 636 18.17 57.18 -24.38
N GLN A 637 18.11 57.32 -23.06
CA GLN A 637 18.18 58.63 -22.37
C GLN A 637 17.12 59.63 -22.83
N ASN A 638 15.89 59.16 -23.04
CA ASN A 638 14.76 60.03 -23.35
C ASN A 638 13.98 60.40 -22.08
N ILE A 639 13.55 61.66 -21.97
CA ILE A 639 12.88 62.20 -20.78
C ILE A 639 11.56 62.88 -21.20
N ALA A 640 10.44 62.47 -20.62
CA ALA A 640 9.13 63.10 -20.79
C ALA A 640 8.62 63.52 -19.40
N ASN A 641 8.92 64.75 -18.98
CA ASN A 641 8.61 65.27 -17.64
C ASN A 641 7.36 66.16 -17.59
N GLY A 642 6.93 66.69 -18.73
CA GLY A 642 5.69 67.47 -18.79
C GLY A 642 4.46 66.59 -18.64
N GLN A 643 3.40 67.13 -18.04
CA GLN A 643 2.10 66.46 -18.03
C GLN A 643 1.62 66.23 -19.47
N TYR A 644 1.18 65.02 -19.82
CA TYR A 644 0.81 64.63 -21.18
C TYR A 644 1.93 64.81 -22.24
N SER A 645 3.19 64.89 -21.83
CA SER A 645 4.32 65.01 -22.75
C SER A 645 4.67 63.66 -23.40
N VAL A 646 5.24 63.70 -24.61
CA VAL A 646 5.54 62.50 -25.39
C VAL A 646 6.93 62.56 -25.99
N VAL A 647 7.69 61.48 -25.82
CA VAL A 647 8.89 61.17 -26.60
C VAL A 647 8.68 59.81 -27.28
N PRO A 648 8.44 59.75 -28.60
CA PRO A 648 8.15 58.49 -29.28
C PRO A 648 9.36 57.54 -29.35
N GLY A 649 10.59 58.04 -29.14
CA GLY A 649 11.83 57.27 -29.17
C GLY A 649 13.04 58.13 -29.56
N GLY A 650 14.13 57.49 -29.96
CA GLY A 650 15.37 58.18 -30.33
C GLY A 650 16.40 58.21 -29.19
N MET A 651 17.26 59.22 -29.16
CA MET A 651 18.32 59.36 -28.15
C MET A 651 18.37 60.79 -27.59
N PHE A 652 18.54 60.94 -26.27
CA PHE A 652 18.74 62.23 -25.58
C PHE A 652 17.63 63.28 -25.81
N ASN A 653 16.40 62.86 -26.09
CA ASN A 653 15.31 63.80 -26.27
C ASN A 653 14.65 64.14 -24.93
N GLU A 654 14.22 65.39 -24.77
CA GLU A 654 13.53 65.86 -23.57
C GLU A 654 12.25 66.61 -23.95
N ALA A 655 11.12 66.16 -23.40
CA ALA A 655 9.82 66.81 -23.46
C ALA A 655 9.43 67.30 -22.06
N ALA A 656 9.96 68.45 -21.64
CA ALA A 656 9.77 68.98 -20.29
C ALA A 656 8.52 69.86 -20.14
N GLY A 657 8.00 70.45 -21.22
CA GLY A 657 6.76 71.22 -21.18
C GLY A 657 5.50 70.36 -21.11
N ASN A 658 4.43 70.85 -20.48
CA ASN A 658 3.13 70.17 -20.53
C ASN A 658 2.63 70.11 -21.98
N PHE A 659 2.06 68.98 -22.40
CA PHE A 659 1.62 68.72 -23.78
C PHE A 659 2.72 68.85 -24.85
N SER A 660 4.00 68.76 -24.44
CA SER A 660 5.12 68.87 -25.38
C SER A 660 5.46 67.55 -26.06
N PHE A 661 6.14 67.64 -27.20
CA PHE A 661 6.56 66.50 -28.01
C PHE A 661 8.03 66.68 -28.44
N ALA A 662 8.89 65.71 -28.17
CA ALA A 662 10.29 65.74 -28.60
C ALA A 662 10.70 64.42 -29.25
N ALA A 663 11.33 64.44 -30.43
CA ALA A 663 11.72 63.24 -31.15
C ALA A 663 13.02 63.40 -31.96
N GLY A 664 13.79 62.31 -32.08
CA GLY A 664 15.01 62.25 -32.90
C GLY A 664 16.29 62.09 -32.08
N ASN A 665 17.29 62.96 -32.29
CA ASN A 665 18.51 63.01 -31.48
C ASN A 665 18.69 64.41 -30.86
N HIS A 666 18.67 64.49 -29.52
CA HIS A 666 18.84 65.74 -28.78
C HIS A 666 17.76 66.82 -29.05
N ALA A 667 16.50 66.43 -29.32
CA ALA A 667 15.37 67.35 -29.37
C ALA A 667 14.91 67.75 -27.95
N GLN A 668 14.69 69.03 -27.70
CA GLN A 668 14.47 69.57 -26.34
C GLN A 668 13.24 70.50 -26.32
N ALA A 669 12.06 69.94 -26.08
CA ALA A 669 10.79 70.64 -25.99
C ALA A 669 10.52 71.15 -24.56
N ASN A 670 11.25 72.20 -24.17
CA ASN A 670 11.33 72.71 -22.79
C ASN A 670 10.15 73.59 -22.34
N HIS A 671 9.17 73.85 -23.22
CA HIS A 671 8.07 74.78 -22.98
C HIS A 671 6.73 74.12 -23.32
N ASN A 672 5.66 74.55 -22.64
CA ASN A 672 4.32 73.97 -22.81
C ASN A 672 3.86 74.01 -24.27
N GLY A 673 3.31 72.90 -24.77
CA GLY A 673 2.80 72.76 -26.14
C GLY A 673 3.86 72.81 -27.25
N ALA A 674 5.16 72.81 -26.91
CA ALA A 674 6.21 72.79 -27.90
C ALA A 674 6.34 71.42 -28.58
N PHE A 675 6.48 71.41 -29.90
CA PHE A 675 6.83 70.26 -30.72
C PHE A 675 8.24 70.46 -31.27
N VAL A 676 9.15 69.53 -31.02
CA VAL A 676 10.54 69.61 -31.46
C VAL A 676 10.96 68.28 -32.10
N TRP A 677 11.38 68.35 -33.37
CA TRP A 677 12.02 67.23 -34.05
C TRP A 677 13.45 67.60 -34.43
N ALA A 678 14.39 66.70 -34.18
CA ALA A 678 15.79 66.92 -34.47
C ALA A 678 16.40 65.73 -35.23
N ASP A 679 17.08 66.02 -36.33
CA ASP A 679 17.84 65.03 -37.09
C ASP A 679 18.96 64.36 -36.27
N GLY A 680 19.69 63.43 -36.89
CA GLY A 680 20.73 62.63 -36.24
C GLY A 680 21.95 63.40 -35.73
N THR A 681 22.02 64.73 -35.84
CA THR A 681 23.15 65.49 -35.33
C THR A 681 23.20 65.50 -33.80
N ASN A 682 24.39 65.33 -33.23
CA ASN A 682 24.60 65.18 -31.79
C ASN A 682 24.69 66.54 -31.07
N THR A 683 23.67 67.39 -31.23
CA THR A 683 23.62 68.73 -30.61
C THR A 683 22.21 69.03 -30.12
N ALA A 684 22.09 69.72 -28.97
CA ALA A 684 20.80 70.13 -28.42
C ALA A 684 20.03 71.08 -29.35
N PHE A 685 18.75 70.79 -29.58
CA PHE A 685 17.83 71.64 -30.33
C PHE A 685 16.65 72.01 -29.44
N ASN A 686 16.67 73.22 -28.88
CA ASN A 686 15.77 73.65 -27.81
C ASN A 686 14.62 74.51 -28.32
N SER A 687 13.43 74.31 -27.74
CA SER A 687 12.39 75.33 -27.78
C SER A 687 12.75 76.53 -26.91
N THR A 688 12.30 77.70 -27.33
CA THR A 688 12.56 78.99 -26.67
C THR A 688 11.30 79.65 -26.12
N ALA A 689 10.12 79.14 -26.48
CA ALA A 689 8.82 79.60 -25.99
C ALA A 689 7.75 78.49 -26.09
N ALA A 690 6.60 78.71 -25.45
CA ALA A 690 5.45 77.81 -25.52
C ALA A 690 4.82 77.76 -26.93
N ASN A 691 4.17 76.64 -27.26
CA ASN A 691 3.42 76.40 -28.50
C ASN A 691 4.23 76.57 -29.80
N GLN A 692 5.55 76.31 -29.75
CA GLN A 692 6.42 76.32 -30.93
C GLN A 692 6.38 74.97 -31.66
N PHE A 693 6.50 75.00 -32.98
CA PHE A 693 6.74 73.81 -33.79
C PHE A 693 8.10 73.95 -34.49
N LEU A 694 9.09 73.20 -34.02
CA LEU A 694 10.49 73.32 -34.40
C LEU A 694 10.98 72.02 -35.06
N ILE A 695 11.64 72.15 -36.21
CA ILE A 695 12.26 71.02 -36.91
C ILE A 695 13.69 71.41 -37.28
N ARG A 696 14.66 70.59 -36.88
CA ARG A 696 16.02 70.61 -37.43
C ARG A 696 16.20 69.42 -38.36
N ALA A 697 16.32 69.69 -39.66
CA ALA A 697 16.61 68.69 -40.68
C ALA A 697 17.70 69.22 -41.63
N ALA A 698 18.93 68.73 -41.50
CA ALA A 698 20.09 69.19 -42.26
C ALA A 698 19.92 69.09 -43.79
N ASN A 699 19.07 68.17 -44.26
CA ASN A 699 18.75 67.99 -45.68
C ASN A 699 17.36 68.54 -46.08
N GLY A 700 16.76 69.40 -45.25
CA GLY A 700 15.49 70.08 -45.54
C GLY A 700 14.24 69.33 -45.08
N VAL A 701 13.11 70.05 -45.08
CA VAL A 701 11.78 69.58 -44.70
C VAL A 701 10.88 69.56 -45.93
N GLY A 702 10.33 68.39 -46.27
CA GLY A 702 9.40 68.22 -47.38
C GLY A 702 7.94 68.13 -46.91
N ILE A 703 7.03 68.90 -47.53
CA ILE A 703 5.57 68.74 -47.37
C ILE A 703 5.00 68.30 -48.72
N ASN A 704 4.37 67.11 -48.76
CA ASN A 704 3.92 66.44 -49.99
C ASN A 704 5.07 66.19 -51.01
N LYS A 705 6.31 66.12 -50.51
CA LYS A 705 7.55 65.93 -51.26
C LYS A 705 8.56 65.15 -50.43
N ASN A 706 9.31 64.24 -51.06
CA ASN A 706 10.29 63.37 -50.40
C ASN A 706 11.76 63.71 -50.75
N ASN A 707 12.00 64.72 -51.59
CA ASN A 707 13.32 65.22 -52.00
C ASN A 707 13.43 66.76 -51.87
N PRO A 708 13.31 67.33 -50.67
CA PRO A 708 13.38 68.78 -50.48
C PRO A 708 14.70 69.35 -51.04
N ALA A 709 14.60 70.38 -51.89
CA ALA A 709 15.74 71.06 -52.50
C ALA A 709 16.24 72.26 -51.68
N THR A 710 15.42 72.73 -50.74
CA THR A 710 15.70 73.84 -49.81
C THR A 710 15.35 73.43 -48.38
N ALA A 711 15.62 74.31 -47.40
CA ALA A 711 15.37 74.02 -45.99
C ALA A 711 13.88 73.69 -45.67
N LEU A 712 12.93 74.31 -46.38
CA LEU A 712 11.51 73.96 -46.38
C LEU A 712 11.00 73.98 -47.82
N ASP A 713 10.50 72.84 -48.30
CA ASP A 713 10.08 72.63 -49.69
C ASP A 713 8.69 71.97 -49.72
N VAL A 714 7.70 72.69 -50.26
CA VAL A 714 6.29 72.31 -50.25
C VAL A 714 5.83 72.06 -51.70
N ASN A 715 5.38 70.83 -51.99
CA ASN A 715 4.76 70.51 -53.28
C ASN A 715 3.26 70.82 -53.26
N GLY A 716 2.93 72.09 -53.53
CA GLY A 716 1.58 72.64 -53.54
C GLY A 716 1.60 74.16 -53.28
N THR A 717 0.42 74.77 -53.19
CA THR A 717 0.29 76.20 -52.89
C THR A 717 0.28 76.43 -51.38
N ILE A 718 1.19 77.25 -50.87
CA ILE A 718 1.13 77.74 -49.49
C ILE A 718 0.16 78.93 -49.45
N THR A 719 -1.03 78.75 -48.88
CA THR A 719 -1.98 79.84 -48.62
C THR A 719 -1.88 80.28 -47.16
N ALA A 720 -1.47 81.53 -46.92
CA ALA A 720 -1.45 82.14 -45.59
C ALA A 720 -2.19 83.49 -45.61
N THR A 721 -2.98 83.78 -44.58
CA THR A 721 -3.72 85.05 -44.45
C THR A 721 -2.85 86.17 -43.86
N THR A 722 -1.80 85.82 -43.12
CA THR A 722 -0.76 86.72 -42.61
C THR A 722 0.59 85.98 -42.58
N PHE A 723 1.67 86.68 -42.93
CA PHE A 723 3.05 86.24 -42.72
C PHE A 723 3.72 87.24 -41.77
N ALA A 724 4.47 86.76 -40.78
CA ALA A 724 5.28 87.60 -39.91
C ALA A 724 6.76 87.47 -40.35
N GLY A 725 7.27 88.49 -41.02
CA GLY A 725 8.60 88.55 -41.63
C GLY A 725 8.59 89.53 -42.82
N ASP A 726 9.75 89.97 -43.29
CA ASP A 726 9.83 90.87 -44.46
C ASP A 726 9.62 90.13 -45.81
N GLY A 727 9.51 88.80 -45.76
CA GLY A 727 9.35 87.94 -46.94
C GLY A 727 10.53 87.96 -47.90
N SER A 728 11.61 88.68 -47.58
CA SER A 728 12.72 88.94 -48.51
C SER A 728 13.53 87.68 -48.84
N ALA A 729 13.42 86.65 -47.99
CA ALA A 729 14.04 85.35 -48.17
C ALA A 729 13.12 84.28 -48.78
N LEU A 730 11.87 84.60 -49.15
CA LEU A 730 10.97 83.68 -49.85
C LEU A 730 11.26 83.76 -51.36
N THR A 731 11.83 82.69 -51.92
CA THR A 731 11.93 82.52 -53.38
C THR A 731 10.82 81.60 -53.83
N GLY A 732 9.94 82.08 -54.72
CA GLY A 732 8.83 81.32 -55.30
C GLY A 732 9.27 80.27 -56.30
#